data_AF-A0A6G0UI43-F1
#
_entry.id   AF-A0A6G0UI43-F1
#
_cell.length_a   1.000
_cell.length_b   1.000
_cell.length_c   1.000
_cell.angle_alpha   90.00
_cell.angle_beta   90.00
_cell.angle_gamma   90.00
#
_symmetry.space_group_name_H-M   'P 1'
#
loop_
_entity.id
_entity.type
_entity.pdbx_description
1 polymer ?
#
loop_
_entity_poly.entity_id
_entity_poly.type
_entity_poly.pdbx_seq_one_letter_code
_entity_poly.pdbx_strand_id
1 'polypeptide(L)'
;MIVRGIFLLAFFVFFSGANRCPEKCNCGNSGGSRIDCSSRGLALFPVTKFSKKIHFLDLRHNFIQRLPIQNLQEIPFCDTIILGGNKLNKLEENFLDVLPALRRFYAGKNDLLKIPILASRPTSSLRIFDVHGNRLTNINIHAFDQLKDLDTVNVGHNNLQTVPDGIFEENKKLKTLNLAHNPWNCDCRLSYLVKLLRENPHLEQDHHAKCMHPESLRGRRLAELDEGDLQCAIPEFTPTAGGYLLTCTNSKDSIQSVDWLYRDVLLEYSVVEDYEVIDNGSLAISQKFPPELFKCGFNYITSPLRQSRQLSPVRQQDHLWTLNEAPSSESAPRFTYTPRDRSFREGSSVKLNCEVVGNPRPQIRWHFNGRILEPSRKFEMRNENTQLIIYPFLDQDIGEYKCEAFNHYGRIETKANIKVIRSSPPVIIDPPRSLEARVGEYVTFRCSARGEPKPFVTWFFNGSEIPILKGHFSVSDDTFELHINQVNRQDQGLYSCMAGNSVGSMTAEASLKVKFSQLDRLDKTLDEATLKNIVSQASKNVDRAIQKTKDDLKRGVTNPYDLLRHFKFASQKPVELTRAREIYEESLRLIEKHVELGIDLNPADMPKNLSFESVLQVSHIQTIMELSGCMNGQFKDSCSNMCFHSKYRSYTGQCNNFDHPTWGVSQMPFHRLLPPMYENGFNTPVGWDPNRLYYGFRKPNPRTVSLELVGTPVITPHHRFSAMVMQWGQFLDHDITFFATALARQTYMTGAICNKTCENVDPCFNIPLPLNDPKRREQRHMKFPCIEFERSAAICGSGETSPIFQQITHREQVNIITSFIDASNVYGSTEVDALDLRDLFSDHGLLRFDIVSASQKPYMPFEKDSGMDCRRNRSVDNPIRCFLAGDFRANEQLGLTAMHTLWFREHNRIAAKLLEMNADWDGERIYQETRKIIGAMMQHITYEHWLPLVLGPDGFEKWIGKYKGYDPNVNPNMANEFATAAFRFGHTLINPKLERLGKDFNTISSGPILLHEAFFAPERMLSEGGIDPLLRGLFASPLKKPLSHQLLNKELTEKLFHRSTNVALDLAAMNIQRGRDHALQGYLEYRRFCNLSVPDSWEKLQLDFEDQTIISKL
;
A
#
# COMPACT_ATOMS: atom_id res chain seq x y z
N MET A 1 -18.59 -42.56 61.70
CA MET A 1 -19.91 -42.24 61.12
C MET A 1 -19.66 -41.47 59.84
N ILE A 2 -19.61 -42.16 58.68
CA ILE A 2 -20.74 -42.34 57.73
C ILE A 2 -21.02 -41.00 57.00
N VAL A 3 -20.93 -40.81 55.68
CA VAL A 3 -20.78 -41.71 54.50
C VAL A 3 -20.44 -40.86 53.24
N ARG A 4 -19.52 -41.40 52.41
CA ARG A 4 -19.39 -41.44 50.91
C ARG A 4 -19.67 -40.20 50.03
N GLY A 5 -18.88 -39.92 48.98
CA GLY A 5 -17.72 -40.65 48.45
C GLY A 5 -17.17 -40.16 47.10
N ILE A 6 -16.02 -40.79 46.76
CA ILE A 6 -15.40 -41.01 45.44
C ILE A 6 -14.66 -39.80 44.82
N PHE A 7 -13.34 -39.78 44.56
CA PHE A 7 -12.22 -40.70 44.80
C PHE A 7 -10.89 -39.91 44.66
N LEU A 8 -9.90 -40.27 45.48
CA LEU A 8 -8.51 -39.81 45.49
C LEU A 8 -7.60 -40.74 44.65
N LEU A 9 -6.53 -40.18 44.07
CA LEU A 9 -5.16 -40.70 43.93
C LEU A 9 -4.92 -42.21 43.63
N ALA A 10 -4.30 -42.50 42.48
CA ALA A 10 -2.90 -42.96 42.34
C ALA A 10 -2.69 -43.84 41.09
N PHE A 11 -1.78 -43.45 40.20
CA PHE A 11 -0.87 -44.38 39.51
C PHE A 11 0.43 -43.65 39.12
N PHE A 12 1.55 -44.21 39.58
CA PHE A 12 2.90 -44.05 39.05
C PHE A 12 2.97 -44.56 37.59
N VAL A 13 3.88 -44.03 36.77
CA VAL A 13 4.96 -44.75 36.02
C VAL A 13 5.61 -43.80 34.99
N PHE A 14 6.95 -43.87 34.95
CA PHE A 14 7.93 -43.38 33.97
C PHE A 14 7.42 -43.08 32.55
N PHE A 15 8.01 -42.08 31.87
CA PHE A 15 8.88 -42.30 30.70
C PHE A 15 9.59 -41.00 30.26
N SER A 16 10.82 -41.21 29.79
CA SER A 16 11.63 -40.43 28.85
C SER A 16 10.85 -39.63 27.79
N GLY A 17 11.53 -38.77 27.02
CA GLY A 17 10.98 -38.18 25.80
C GLY A 17 10.17 -39.18 24.95
N ALA A 18 8.85 -39.13 25.09
CA ALA A 18 7.93 -40.10 24.50
C ALA A 18 6.91 -39.33 23.65
N ASN A 19 6.87 -39.74 22.39
CA ASN A 19 6.02 -39.22 21.35
C ASN A 19 4.55 -39.17 21.79
N ARG A 20 3.98 -37.97 21.87
CA ARG A 20 2.56 -37.80 22.12
C ARG A 20 1.81 -38.01 20.81
N CYS A 21 1.16 -39.16 20.71
CA CYS A 21 0.20 -39.42 19.66
C CYS A 21 -1.06 -38.58 19.87
N PRO A 22 -1.64 -37.94 18.84
CA PRO A 22 -2.92 -37.26 18.98
C PRO A 22 -4.01 -38.22 19.48
N GLU A 23 -4.94 -37.73 20.29
CA GLU A 23 -5.91 -38.53 21.09
C GLU A 23 -6.84 -39.44 20.26
N LYS A 24 -6.92 -39.24 18.94
CA LYS A 24 -7.70 -40.08 18.02
C LYS A 24 -6.85 -40.85 17.00
N CYS A 25 -5.54 -40.66 17.02
CA CYS A 25 -4.64 -41.21 16.01
C CYS A 25 -3.85 -42.41 16.56
N ASN A 26 -3.30 -43.21 15.65
CA ASN A 26 -2.42 -44.33 15.96
C ASN A 26 -0.99 -44.00 15.51
N CYS A 27 -0.01 -44.09 16.41
CA CYS A 27 1.37 -43.67 16.15
C CYS A 27 2.41 -44.81 16.11
N GLY A 28 1.94 -46.06 16.19
CA GLY A 28 2.77 -47.27 16.12
C GLY A 28 3.84 -47.40 17.22
N ASN A 29 4.59 -48.50 17.20
CA ASN A 29 5.71 -48.78 18.13
C ASN A 29 7.02 -48.05 17.75
N SER A 30 7.05 -47.36 16.61
CA SER A 30 8.23 -46.67 16.07
C SER A 30 8.48 -45.28 16.67
N GLY A 31 7.91 -45.00 17.84
CA GLY A 31 8.08 -43.72 18.50
C GLY A 31 7.61 -42.54 17.65
N GLY A 32 6.37 -42.57 17.15
CA GLY A 32 5.74 -41.38 16.56
C GLY A 32 6.29 -40.88 15.23
N SER A 33 7.19 -41.62 14.57
CA SER A 33 7.69 -41.28 13.23
C SER A 33 6.60 -41.40 12.14
N ARG A 34 5.62 -42.31 12.36
CA ARG A 34 4.47 -42.53 11.48
C ARG A 34 3.18 -42.36 12.26
N ILE A 35 2.34 -41.42 11.84
CA ILE A 35 1.09 -41.09 12.51
C ILE A 35 -0.07 -41.36 11.55
N ASP A 36 -0.99 -42.23 11.97
CA ASP A 36 -2.20 -42.57 11.24
C ASP A 36 -3.44 -42.05 11.97
N CYS A 37 -4.01 -40.99 11.44
CA CYS A 37 -5.24 -40.33 11.86
C CYS A 37 -6.39 -40.58 10.86
N SER A 38 -6.30 -41.61 10.02
CA SER A 38 -7.30 -41.88 8.99
C SER A 38 -8.65 -42.33 9.55
N SER A 39 -9.76 -41.87 8.96
CA SER A 39 -11.12 -42.29 9.31
C SER A 39 -11.49 -42.08 10.79
N ARG A 40 -11.01 -40.99 11.40
CA ARG A 40 -11.19 -40.69 12.84
C ARG A 40 -12.27 -39.63 13.13
N GLY A 41 -12.97 -39.16 12.09
CA GLY A 41 -13.97 -38.11 12.22
C GLY A 41 -13.39 -36.78 12.68
N LEU A 42 -12.16 -36.45 12.25
CA LEU A 42 -11.51 -35.18 12.56
C LEU A 42 -12.15 -34.05 11.75
N ALA A 43 -12.74 -33.06 12.41
CA ALA A 43 -13.23 -31.84 11.76
C ALA A 43 -12.13 -30.77 11.57
N LEU A 44 -11.03 -30.89 12.33
CA LEU A 44 -9.91 -29.95 12.34
C LEU A 44 -8.59 -30.73 12.26
N PHE A 45 -7.55 -30.07 11.76
CA PHE A 45 -6.19 -30.60 11.82
C PHE A 45 -5.78 -30.82 13.30
N PRO A 46 -5.17 -31.96 13.67
CA PRO A 46 -4.86 -32.24 15.08
C PRO A 46 -3.87 -31.21 15.65
N VAL A 47 -4.23 -30.55 16.77
CA VAL A 47 -3.46 -29.44 17.36
C VAL A 47 -2.45 -29.92 18.44
N THR A 48 -2.41 -31.23 18.74
CA THR A 48 -1.48 -31.77 19.74
C THR A 48 -0.03 -31.62 19.27
N LYS A 49 0.89 -31.24 20.18
CA LYS A 49 2.35 -31.15 19.90
C LYS A 49 2.88 -32.46 19.35
N PHE A 50 3.00 -32.47 18.02
CA PHE A 50 3.64 -33.50 17.23
C PHE A 50 5.12 -33.60 17.60
N SER A 51 5.69 -34.82 17.56
CA SER A 51 7.12 -35.01 17.75
C SER A 51 7.89 -34.40 16.57
N LYS A 52 9.00 -33.70 16.81
CA LYS A 52 9.89 -33.17 15.74
C LYS A 52 10.52 -34.26 14.86
N LYS A 53 10.17 -35.55 15.03
CA LYS A 53 10.71 -36.69 14.25
C LYS A 53 9.65 -37.39 13.39
N ILE A 54 8.52 -36.75 13.09
CA ILE A 54 7.49 -37.32 12.22
C ILE A 54 7.94 -37.25 10.77
N HIS A 55 7.84 -38.39 10.07
CA HIS A 55 8.13 -38.55 8.66
C HIS A 55 6.87 -38.82 7.83
N PHE A 56 5.83 -39.39 8.43
CA PHE A 56 4.61 -39.77 7.72
C PHE A 56 3.35 -39.41 8.52
N LEU A 57 2.42 -38.69 7.89
CA LEU A 57 1.15 -38.26 8.47
C LEU A 57 -0.02 -38.63 7.55
N ASP A 58 -0.91 -39.50 8.03
CA ASP A 58 -2.13 -39.88 7.32
C ASP A 58 -3.37 -39.30 7.99
N LEU A 59 -4.10 -38.47 7.28
CA LEU A 59 -5.31 -37.75 7.70
C LEU A 59 -6.49 -38.05 6.78
N ARG A 60 -6.43 -39.10 5.94
CA ARG A 60 -7.48 -39.39 4.96
C ARG A 60 -8.84 -39.70 5.59
N HIS A 61 -9.91 -39.50 4.84
CA HIS A 61 -11.29 -39.85 5.21
C HIS A 61 -11.76 -39.20 6.52
N ASN A 62 -11.53 -37.88 6.65
CA ASN A 62 -11.99 -37.07 7.77
C ASN A 62 -12.87 -35.91 7.26
N PHE A 63 -13.12 -34.89 8.08
CA PHE A 63 -13.93 -33.71 7.75
C PHE A 63 -13.09 -32.41 7.80
N ILE A 64 -11.78 -32.51 7.56
CA ILE A 64 -10.85 -31.37 7.68
C ILE A 64 -11.10 -30.39 6.53
N GLN A 65 -11.37 -29.12 6.87
CA GLN A 65 -11.69 -28.08 5.89
C GLN A 65 -10.51 -27.18 5.51
N ARG A 66 -9.48 -27.08 6.36
CA ARG A 66 -8.33 -26.18 6.19
C ARG A 66 -7.04 -26.81 6.71
N LEU A 67 -5.92 -26.40 6.12
CA LEU A 67 -4.56 -26.75 6.55
C LEU A 67 -3.84 -25.48 7.04
N PRO A 68 -3.90 -25.16 8.34
CA PRO A 68 -3.24 -23.98 8.87
C PRO A 68 -1.70 -24.10 8.79
N ILE A 69 -1.04 -23.14 8.11
CA ILE A 69 0.43 -23.10 7.99
C ILE A 69 1.15 -23.19 9.35
N GLN A 70 0.58 -22.56 10.39
CA GLN A 70 1.14 -22.57 11.74
C GLN A 70 1.29 -23.99 12.32
N ASN A 71 0.37 -24.90 12.00
CA ASN A 71 0.45 -26.29 12.45
C ASN A 71 1.42 -27.13 11.61
N LEU A 72 1.60 -26.77 10.33
CA LEU A 72 2.55 -27.43 9.44
C LEU A 72 4.01 -27.10 9.82
N GLN A 73 4.27 -25.89 10.34
CA GLN A 73 5.60 -25.49 10.86
C GLN A 73 6.13 -26.39 11.99
N GLU A 74 5.24 -27.07 12.72
CA GLU A 74 5.61 -27.97 13.81
C GLU A 74 6.09 -29.36 13.34
N ILE A 75 5.97 -29.67 12.04
CA ILE A 75 6.36 -30.95 11.44
C ILE A 75 7.36 -30.82 10.27
N PRO A 76 8.48 -30.08 10.43
CA PRO A 76 9.37 -29.70 9.32
C PRO A 76 10.13 -30.89 8.70
N PHE A 77 10.14 -32.05 9.36
CA PHE A 77 10.80 -33.29 8.89
C PHE A 77 9.84 -34.28 8.21
N CYS A 78 8.56 -33.92 8.11
CA CYS A 78 7.55 -34.79 7.51
C CYS A 78 7.80 -34.93 6.01
N ASP A 79 8.01 -36.16 5.54
CA ASP A 79 8.25 -36.46 4.12
C ASP A 79 6.98 -36.84 3.36
N THR A 80 5.92 -37.29 4.05
CA THR A 80 4.66 -37.72 3.43
C THR A 80 3.46 -37.23 4.21
N ILE A 81 2.56 -36.50 3.54
CA ILE A 81 1.25 -36.09 4.06
C ILE A 81 0.14 -36.64 3.17
N ILE A 82 -0.85 -37.28 3.78
CA ILE A 82 -2.02 -37.83 3.10
C ILE A 82 -3.29 -37.22 3.71
N LEU A 83 -4.11 -36.60 2.88
CA LEU A 83 -5.29 -35.79 3.23
C LEU A 83 -6.50 -36.16 2.37
N GLY A 84 -6.43 -37.26 1.65
CA GLY A 84 -7.47 -37.62 0.68
C GLY A 84 -8.84 -37.86 1.31
N GLY A 85 -9.94 -37.47 0.66
CA GLY A 85 -11.29 -37.72 1.18
C GLY A 85 -11.68 -36.86 2.38
N ASN A 86 -11.31 -35.57 2.36
CA ASN A 86 -11.65 -34.57 3.39
C ASN A 86 -12.62 -33.50 2.82
N LYS A 87 -12.68 -32.31 3.43
CA LYS A 87 -13.47 -31.14 3.00
C LYS A 87 -12.60 -29.92 2.70
N LEU A 88 -11.32 -30.16 2.33
CA LEU A 88 -10.34 -29.11 2.12
C LEU A 88 -10.73 -28.27 0.89
N ASN A 89 -10.99 -26.97 1.08
CA ASN A 89 -11.46 -26.10 0.01
C ASN A 89 -10.42 -25.11 -0.52
N LYS A 90 -9.30 -24.94 0.18
CA LYS A 90 -8.19 -24.05 -0.20
C LYS A 90 -6.84 -24.63 0.27
N LEU A 91 -5.81 -24.44 -0.56
CA LEU A 91 -4.40 -24.51 -0.15
C LEU A 91 -3.90 -23.09 0.10
N GLU A 92 -3.17 -22.88 1.19
CA GLU A 92 -2.51 -21.59 1.47
C GLU A 92 -1.32 -21.41 0.52
N GLU A 93 -1.06 -20.16 0.12
CA GLU A 93 0.05 -19.84 -0.78
C GLU A 93 1.39 -20.07 -0.06
N ASN A 94 2.38 -20.60 -0.78
CA ASN A 94 3.71 -20.88 -0.25
C ASN A 94 3.77 -21.85 0.94
N PHE A 95 2.74 -22.68 1.16
CA PHE A 95 2.70 -23.58 2.32
C PHE A 95 3.83 -24.62 2.35
N LEU A 96 4.49 -24.91 1.22
CA LEU A 96 5.65 -25.81 1.18
C LEU A 96 6.92 -25.18 1.77
N ASP A 97 6.98 -23.85 1.92
CA ASP A 97 8.15 -23.15 2.48
C ASP A 97 8.41 -23.50 3.95
N VAL A 98 7.38 -24.02 4.65
CA VAL A 98 7.45 -24.50 6.03
C VAL A 98 7.60 -26.01 6.16
N LEU A 99 7.63 -26.73 5.04
CA LEU A 99 7.74 -28.19 4.96
C LEU A 99 8.92 -28.62 4.05
N PRO A 100 10.17 -28.27 4.41
CA PRO A 100 11.33 -28.46 3.52
C PRO A 100 11.63 -29.95 3.23
N ALA A 101 11.27 -30.85 4.15
CA ALA A 101 11.48 -32.30 3.98
C ALA A 101 10.37 -33.02 3.20
N LEU A 102 9.27 -32.33 2.85
CA LEU A 102 8.11 -32.98 2.24
C LEU A 102 8.45 -33.48 0.83
N ARG A 103 8.23 -34.78 0.61
CA ARG A 103 8.44 -35.47 -0.67
C ARG A 103 7.15 -35.91 -1.33
N ARG A 104 6.08 -36.15 -0.56
CA ARG A 104 4.81 -36.67 -1.08
C ARG A 104 3.63 -35.98 -0.43
N PHE A 105 2.78 -35.37 -1.24
CA PHE A 105 1.56 -34.70 -0.81
C PHE A 105 0.36 -35.25 -1.56
N TYR A 106 -0.59 -35.87 -0.83
CA TYR A 106 -1.80 -36.45 -1.39
C TYR A 106 -3.04 -35.78 -0.80
N ALA A 107 -3.74 -34.94 -1.54
CA ALA A 107 -4.95 -34.24 -1.11
C ALA A 107 -6.13 -34.45 -2.07
N GLY A 108 -6.22 -35.62 -2.71
CA GLY A 108 -7.33 -35.95 -3.61
C GLY A 108 -8.71 -36.12 -2.93
N LYS A 109 -9.81 -36.08 -3.68
CA LYS A 109 -11.20 -36.22 -3.17
C LYS A 109 -11.53 -35.20 -2.07
N ASN A 110 -11.23 -33.93 -2.33
CA ASN A 110 -11.51 -32.78 -1.47
C ASN A 110 -12.38 -31.75 -2.25
N ASP A 111 -12.46 -30.51 -1.78
CA ASP A 111 -13.26 -29.43 -2.38
C ASP A 111 -12.38 -28.28 -2.93
N LEU A 112 -11.13 -28.54 -3.31
CA LEU A 112 -10.19 -27.53 -3.82
C LEU A 112 -10.66 -26.95 -5.16
N LEU A 113 -10.67 -25.62 -5.28
CA LEU A 113 -11.05 -24.90 -6.51
C LEU A 113 -9.85 -24.44 -7.36
N LYS A 114 -8.69 -24.19 -6.75
CA LYS A 114 -7.48 -23.73 -7.45
C LYS A 114 -6.20 -24.23 -6.79
N ILE A 115 -5.12 -24.30 -7.58
CA ILE A 115 -3.74 -24.53 -7.10
C ILE A 115 -3.02 -23.17 -7.06
N PRO A 116 -2.56 -22.68 -5.88
CA PRO A 116 -1.81 -21.44 -5.73
C PRO A 116 -0.32 -21.64 -6.05
N ILE A 117 0.51 -20.59 -5.89
CA ILE A 117 1.97 -20.75 -5.83
C ILE A 117 2.32 -21.65 -4.64
N LEU A 118 2.97 -22.78 -4.89
CA LEU A 118 3.19 -23.80 -3.85
C LEU A 118 4.41 -23.48 -2.97
N ALA A 119 5.42 -22.80 -3.50
CA ALA A 119 6.65 -22.40 -2.79
C ALA A 119 7.21 -21.08 -3.36
N SER A 120 7.74 -20.20 -2.50
CA SER A 120 8.34 -18.91 -2.91
C SER A 120 9.85 -18.97 -3.16
N ARG A 121 10.47 -20.11 -2.82
CA ARG A 121 11.91 -20.34 -2.90
C ARG A 121 12.19 -21.83 -3.21
N PRO A 122 13.38 -22.18 -3.72
CA PRO A 122 13.75 -23.56 -4.00
C PRO A 122 14.04 -24.32 -2.69
N THR A 123 13.01 -24.64 -1.91
CA THR A 123 13.15 -25.24 -0.57
C THR A 123 12.46 -26.59 -0.40
N SER A 124 11.72 -27.02 -1.41
CA SER A 124 10.88 -28.21 -1.35
C SER A 124 11.53 -29.37 -2.08
N SER A 125 11.62 -30.53 -1.41
CA SER A 125 12.04 -31.81 -2.01
C SER A 125 10.84 -32.61 -2.56
N LEU A 126 9.73 -31.93 -2.84
CA LEU A 126 8.49 -32.54 -3.26
C LEU A 126 8.66 -33.27 -4.59
N ARG A 127 8.33 -34.55 -4.58
CA ARG A 127 8.36 -35.44 -5.73
C ARG A 127 6.95 -35.74 -6.24
N ILE A 128 6.00 -35.98 -5.34
CA ILE A 128 4.62 -36.34 -5.70
C ILE A 128 3.66 -35.27 -5.19
N PHE A 129 2.90 -34.69 -6.11
CA PHE A 129 1.78 -33.81 -5.82
C PHE A 129 0.49 -34.38 -6.42
N ASP A 130 -0.39 -34.88 -5.57
CA ASP A 130 -1.64 -35.53 -5.98
C ASP A 130 -2.85 -34.82 -5.38
N VAL A 131 -3.67 -34.22 -6.23
CA VAL A 131 -4.92 -33.52 -5.89
C VAL A 131 -6.09 -34.00 -6.76
N HIS A 132 -6.09 -35.28 -7.16
CA HIS A 132 -7.14 -35.83 -8.02
C HIS A 132 -8.54 -35.77 -7.37
N GLY A 133 -9.62 -35.70 -8.14
CA GLY A 133 -10.99 -35.80 -7.56
C GLY A 133 -11.42 -34.57 -6.78
N ASN A 134 -10.87 -33.39 -7.08
CA ASN A 134 -11.25 -32.11 -6.49
C ASN A 134 -12.23 -31.36 -7.43
N ARG A 135 -12.35 -30.03 -7.29
CA ARG A 135 -13.18 -29.17 -8.14
C ARG A 135 -12.33 -28.11 -8.84
N LEU A 136 -11.07 -28.44 -9.17
CA LEU A 136 -10.13 -27.47 -9.70
C LEU A 136 -10.62 -26.92 -11.04
N THR A 137 -10.70 -25.60 -11.16
CA THR A 137 -11.03 -24.90 -12.42
C THR A 137 -9.85 -24.15 -13.01
N ASN A 138 -8.82 -23.85 -12.19
CA ASN A 138 -7.61 -23.14 -12.62
C ASN A 138 -6.37 -23.54 -11.78
N ILE A 139 -5.19 -23.39 -12.37
CA ILE A 139 -3.86 -23.58 -11.77
C ILE A 139 -3.09 -22.27 -11.96
N ASN A 140 -2.47 -21.73 -10.91
CA ASN A 140 -1.59 -20.57 -11.04
C ASN A 140 -0.39 -20.92 -11.95
N ILE A 141 0.01 -20.02 -12.87
CA ILE A 141 1.12 -20.27 -13.80
C ILE A 141 2.44 -20.58 -13.10
N HIS A 142 2.69 -19.98 -11.93
CA HIS A 142 3.92 -20.17 -11.16
C HIS A 142 3.79 -21.26 -10.09
N ALA A 143 2.76 -22.12 -10.16
CA ALA A 143 2.47 -23.10 -9.12
C ALA A 143 3.63 -24.07 -8.85
N PHE A 144 4.39 -24.44 -9.90
CA PHE A 144 5.42 -25.48 -9.83
C PHE A 144 6.86 -24.99 -10.08
N ASP A 145 7.09 -23.70 -10.34
CA ASP A 145 8.39 -23.13 -10.75
C ASP A 145 9.54 -23.45 -9.78
N GLN A 146 9.24 -23.42 -8.47
CA GLN A 146 10.23 -23.66 -7.43
C GLN A 146 10.42 -25.16 -7.10
N LEU A 147 9.72 -26.07 -7.78
CA LEU A 147 9.65 -27.52 -7.49
C LEU A 147 10.47 -28.35 -8.49
N LYS A 148 11.79 -28.13 -8.53
CA LYS A 148 12.71 -28.76 -9.50
C LYS A 148 12.83 -30.29 -9.38
N ASP A 149 12.44 -30.86 -8.24
CA ASP A 149 12.50 -32.30 -7.95
C ASP A 149 11.18 -33.06 -8.19
N LEU A 150 10.15 -32.38 -8.70
CA LEU A 150 8.83 -32.94 -8.94
C LEU A 150 8.86 -34.07 -9.98
N ASP A 151 8.36 -35.25 -9.63
CA ASP A 151 8.29 -36.45 -10.48
C ASP A 151 6.87 -36.78 -10.94
N THR A 152 5.85 -36.51 -10.12
CA THR A 152 4.48 -36.93 -10.37
C THR A 152 3.53 -35.80 -10.01
N VAL A 153 2.69 -35.42 -10.98
CA VAL A 153 1.57 -34.50 -10.78
C VAL A 153 0.27 -35.23 -11.15
N ASN A 154 -0.65 -35.33 -10.20
CA ASN A 154 -1.96 -35.94 -10.43
C ASN A 154 -3.06 -34.92 -10.17
N VAL A 155 -3.66 -34.43 -11.26
CA VAL A 155 -4.79 -33.47 -11.26
C VAL A 155 -6.02 -34.06 -11.97
N GLY A 156 -6.07 -35.39 -12.13
CA GLY A 156 -7.21 -36.06 -12.77
C GLY A 156 -8.52 -35.92 -11.98
N HIS A 157 -9.66 -36.15 -12.62
CA HIS A 157 -10.99 -36.04 -12.02
C HIS A 157 -11.26 -34.66 -11.39
N ASN A 158 -11.00 -33.60 -12.15
CA ASN A 158 -11.26 -32.21 -11.75
C ASN A 158 -12.13 -31.51 -12.83
N ASN A 159 -12.28 -30.19 -12.74
CA ASN A 159 -13.06 -29.38 -13.68
C ASN A 159 -12.15 -28.50 -14.56
N LEU A 160 -10.91 -28.92 -14.81
CA LEU A 160 -9.98 -28.15 -15.64
C LEU A 160 -10.40 -28.24 -17.10
N GLN A 161 -10.53 -27.09 -17.75
CA GLN A 161 -10.77 -27.02 -19.20
C GLN A 161 -9.47 -26.76 -19.97
N THR A 162 -8.47 -26.15 -19.32
CA THR A 162 -7.13 -25.90 -19.84
C THR A 162 -6.10 -25.86 -18.70
N VAL A 163 -4.80 -25.77 -19.02
CA VAL A 163 -3.69 -25.47 -18.10
C VAL A 163 -2.88 -24.30 -18.65
N PRO A 164 -2.23 -23.48 -17.80
CA PRO A 164 -1.39 -22.37 -18.28
C PRO A 164 -0.23 -22.85 -19.15
N ASP A 165 0.14 -22.03 -20.14
CA ASP A 165 1.36 -22.23 -20.93
C ASP A 165 2.58 -22.18 -20.01
N GLY A 166 3.55 -23.06 -20.25
CA GLY A 166 4.83 -23.07 -19.53
C GLY A 166 4.80 -23.63 -18.10
N ILE A 167 3.63 -24.04 -17.59
CA ILE A 167 3.43 -24.48 -16.18
C ILE A 167 4.35 -25.62 -15.70
N PHE A 168 5.02 -26.35 -16.60
CA PHE A 168 5.93 -27.44 -16.27
C PHE A 168 7.36 -27.25 -16.83
N GLU A 169 7.71 -26.08 -17.35
CA GLU A 169 9.01 -25.83 -18.01
C GLU A 169 10.20 -26.03 -17.06
N GLU A 170 10.06 -25.63 -15.80
CA GLU A 170 11.12 -25.77 -14.78
C GLU A 170 11.17 -27.19 -14.16
N ASN A 171 10.17 -28.04 -14.41
CA ASN A 171 10.03 -29.36 -13.78
C ASN A 171 10.64 -30.49 -14.64
N LYS A 172 11.93 -30.35 -15.00
CA LYS A 172 12.64 -31.28 -15.91
C LYS A 172 12.71 -32.75 -15.45
N LYS A 173 12.32 -33.05 -14.21
CA LYS A 173 12.30 -34.41 -13.63
C LYS A 173 10.92 -35.06 -13.64
N LEU A 174 9.91 -34.39 -14.18
CA LEU A 174 8.54 -34.90 -14.25
C LEU A 174 8.51 -36.19 -15.09
N LYS A 175 7.92 -37.25 -14.53
CA LYS A 175 7.81 -38.58 -15.14
C LYS A 175 6.37 -38.99 -15.40
N THR A 176 5.45 -38.56 -14.54
CA THR A 176 4.04 -38.94 -14.59
C THR A 176 3.16 -37.70 -14.43
N LEU A 177 2.25 -37.51 -15.38
CA LEU A 177 1.25 -36.45 -15.38
C LEU A 177 -0.14 -37.07 -15.61
N ASN A 178 -0.95 -37.13 -14.55
CA ASN A 178 -2.30 -37.66 -14.64
C ASN A 178 -3.31 -36.52 -14.82
N LEU A 179 -3.92 -36.48 -16.01
CA LEU A 179 -4.85 -35.45 -16.49
C LEU A 179 -6.25 -36.02 -16.76
N ALA A 180 -6.44 -37.32 -16.56
CA ALA A 180 -7.64 -38.03 -16.97
C ALA A 180 -8.90 -37.46 -16.29
N HIS A 181 -10.05 -37.55 -16.96
CA HIS A 181 -11.35 -37.15 -16.41
C HIS A 181 -11.45 -35.67 -16.00
N ASN A 182 -10.88 -34.78 -16.80
CA ASN A 182 -11.18 -33.35 -16.78
C ASN A 182 -11.99 -32.99 -18.04
N PRO A 183 -12.86 -31.97 -17.98
CA PRO A 183 -13.64 -31.50 -19.13
C PRO A 183 -12.77 -30.68 -20.11
N TRP A 184 -11.72 -31.28 -20.67
CA TRP A 184 -10.77 -30.61 -21.55
C TRP A 184 -11.45 -30.00 -22.77
N ASN A 185 -11.20 -28.71 -22.98
CA ASN A 185 -11.65 -27.98 -24.15
C ASN A 185 -10.51 -27.89 -25.16
N CYS A 186 -10.53 -28.79 -26.14
CA CYS A 186 -9.51 -28.98 -27.18
C CYS A 186 -9.58 -27.89 -28.24
N ASP A 187 -9.28 -26.68 -27.81
CA ASP A 187 -9.00 -25.52 -28.63
C ASP A 187 -7.53 -25.08 -28.48
N CYS A 188 -7.17 -23.96 -29.10
CA CYS A 188 -5.80 -23.43 -29.10
C CYS A 188 -5.19 -23.20 -27.71
N ARG A 189 -6.00 -23.02 -26.65
CA ARG A 189 -5.49 -22.82 -25.29
C ARG A 189 -4.87 -24.09 -24.69
N LEU A 190 -5.10 -25.25 -25.31
CA LEU A 190 -4.45 -26.51 -24.93
C LEU A 190 -3.19 -26.80 -25.75
N SER A 191 -2.75 -25.89 -26.62
CA SER A 191 -1.60 -26.08 -27.51
C SER A 191 -0.32 -26.46 -26.77
N TYR A 192 0.04 -25.74 -25.69
CA TYR A 192 1.19 -26.08 -24.85
C TYR A 192 1.09 -27.51 -24.30
N LEU A 193 -0.05 -27.87 -23.71
CA LEU A 193 -0.23 -29.18 -23.08
C LEU A 193 -0.22 -30.31 -24.11
N VAL A 194 -0.88 -30.14 -25.24
CA VAL A 194 -0.86 -31.10 -26.36
C VAL A 194 0.57 -31.27 -26.89
N LYS A 195 1.30 -30.18 -27.09
CA LYS A 195 2.70 -30.22 -27.52
C LYS A 195 3.57 -30.95 -26.50
N LEU A 196 3.45 -30.62 -25.23
CA LEU A 196 4.19 -31.26 -24.13
C LEU A 196 3.95 -32.78 -24.12
N LEU A 197 2.70 -33.22 -24.20
CA LEU A 197 2.33 -34.64 -24.19
C LEU A 197 2.80 -35.38 -25.44
N ARG A 198 2.75 -34.74 -26.60
CA ARG A 198 3.23 -35.31 -27.87
C ARG A 198 4.74 -35.49 -27.89
N GLU A 199 5.48 -34.49 -27.39
CA GLU A 199 6.94 -34.54 -27.28
C GLU A 199 7.41 -35.48 -26.16
N ASN A 200 6.57 -35.69 -25.15
CA ASN A 200 6.87 -36.51 -23.98
C ASN A 200 5.78 -37.58 -23.72
N PRO A 201 5.60 -38.55 -24.63
CA PRO A 201 4.53 -39.55 -24.55
C PRO A 201 4.63 -40.46 -23.32
N HIS A 202 5.77 -40.47 -22.64
CA HIS A 202 5.97 -41.20 -21.39
C HIS A 202 5.22 -40.59 -20.19
N LEU A 203 4.85 -39.30 -20.25
CA LEU A 203 4.19 -38.61 -19.14
C LEU A 203 2.77 -39.16 -18.84
N GLU A 204 2.07 -39.71 -19.84
CA GLU A 204 0.64 -40.06 -19.75
C GLU A 204 0.35 -41.56 -19.98
N GLN A 205 1.35 -42.45 -19.86
CA GLN A 205 1.26 -43.84 -20.33
C GLN A 205 0.03 -44.63 -19.82
N ASP A 206 -0.44 -44.35 -18.60
CA ASP A 206 -1.55 -45.07 -17.96
C ASP A 206 -2.82 -44.21 -17.73
N HIS A 207 -2.85 -42.95 -18.19
CA HIS A 207 -3.80 -41.92 -17.72
C HIS A 207 -4.37 -41.03 -18.83
N HIS A 208 -4.96 -41.62 -19.87
CA HIS A 208 -5.40 -40.91 -21.07
C HIS A 208 -6.43 -39.78 -20.81
N ALA A 209 -6.01 -38.54 -20.97
CA ALA A 209 -6.84 -37.36 -21.12
C ALA A 209 -7.46 -37.32 -22.51
N LYS A 210 -8.74 -36.98 -22.55
CA LYS A 210 -9.54 -36.94 -23.77
C LYS A 210 -10.26 -35.62 -23.88
N CYS A 211 -10.46 -35.15 -25.11
CA CYS A 211 -11.29 -33.99 -25.37
C CYS A 211 -12.73 -34.24 -24.95
N MET A 212 -13.32 -33.25 -24.30
CA MET A 212 -14.76 -33.19 -24.06
C MET A 212 -15.45 -32.25 -25.04
N HIS A 213 -14.79 -31.14 -25.35
CA HIS A 213 -15.18 -30.15 -26.36
C HIS A 213 -14.00 -29.85 -27.29
N PRO A 214 -14.23 -29.36 -28.52
CA PRO A 214 -15.52 -29.32 -29.22
C PRO A 214 -16.04 -30.73 -29.55
N GLU A 215 -17.31 -30.84 -29.96
CA GLU A 215 -17.98 -32.13 -30.20
C GLU A 215 -17.28 -32.96 -31.31
N SER A 216 -16.64 -32.28 -32.26
CA SER A 216 -15.85 -32.89 -33.35
C SER A 216 -14.60 -33.65 -32.87
N LEU A 217 -14.01 -33.23 -31.75
CA LEU A 217 -12.82 -33.86 -31.17
C LEU A 217 -13.15 -34.74 -29.97
N ARG A 218 -14.42 -34.77 -29.54
CA ARG A 218 -14.87 -35.46 -28.33
C ARG A 218 -14.41 -36.92 -28.30
N GLY A 219 -13.71 -37.29 -27.23
CA GLY A 219 -13.19 -38.65 -27.01
C GLY A 219 -11.81 -38.92 -27.60
N ARG A 220 -11.25 -38.04 -28.45
CA ARG A 220 -9.85 -38.14 -28.92
C ARG A 220 -8.87 -37.86 -27.78
N ARG A 221 -7.72 -38.54 -27.77
CA ARG A 221 -6.70 -38.35 -26.73
C ARG A 221 -5.90 -37.08 -26.99
N LEU A 222 -5.57 -36.33 -25.93
CA LEU A 222 -4.80 -35.09 -26.06
C LEU A 222 -3.44 -35.31 -26.73
N ALA A 223 -2.74 -36.41 -26.39
CA ALA A 223 -1.44 -36.77 -26.97
C ALA A 223 -1.49 -37.14 -28.47
N GLU A 224 -2.69 -37.38 -29.03
CA GLU A 224 -2.89 -37.71 -30.45
C GLU A 224 -3.26 -36.48 -31.30
N LEU A 225 -3.41 -35.32 -30.67
CA LEU A 225 -3.74 -34.07 -31.36
C LEU A 225 -2.47 -33.35 -31.77
N ASP A 226 -2.57 -32.56 -32.83
CA ASP A 226 -1.61 -31.55 -33.20
C ASP A 226 -2.24 -30.15 -33.22
N GLU A 227 -1.43 -29.13 -33.47
CA GLU A 227 -1.92 -27.75 -33.56
C GLU A 227 -2.98 -27.56 -34.67
N GLY A 228 -2.95 -28.38 -35.71
CA GLY A 228 -3.94 -28.36 -36.78
C GLY A 228 -5.29 -28.94 -36.34
N ASP A 229 -5.28 -30.01 -35.55
CA ASP A 229 -6.46 -30.61 -34.95
C ASP A 229 -7.16 -29.66 -33.96
N LEU A 230 -6.39 -28.93 -33.15
CA LEU A 230 -6.88 -27.89 -32.23
C LEU A 230 -7.41 -26.65 -32.95
N GLN A 231 -7.33 -26.64 -34.28
CA GLN A 231 -7.69 -25.53 -35.16
C GLN A 231 -6.97 -24.23 -34.77
N CYS A 232 -5.77 -24.32 -34.21
CA CYS A 232 -4.98 -23.15 -33.84
C CYS A 232 -4.83 -22.24 -35.05
N ALA A 233 -5.38 -21.03 -34.97
CA ALA A 233 -5.20 -20.08 -36.04
C ALA A 233 -3.84 -19.39 -35.90
N ILE A 234 -3.19 -19.21 -37.03
CA ILE A 234 -1.91 -18.53 -37.12
C ILE A 234 -2.21 -17.04 -37.24
N PRO A 235 -1.64 -16.20 -36.36
CA PRO A 235 -1.79 -14.76 -36.48
C PRO A 235 -0.98 -14.27 -37.69
N GLU A 236 -1.67 -13.84 -38.73
CA GLU A 236 -1.10 -13.16 -39.89
C GLU A 236 -1.18 -11.65 -39.70
N PHE A 237 -0.03 -10.99 -39.79
CA PHE A 237 0.08 -9.55 -39.61
C PHE A 237 0.29 -8.86 -40.94
N THR A 238 -0.72 -8.12 -41.38
CA THR A 238 -0.64 -7.30 -42.59
C THR A 238 -0.35 -5.84 -42.21
N PRO A 239 0.78 -5.24 -42.61
CA PRO A 239 1.12 -3.87 -42.21
C PRO A 239 0.07 -2.82 -42.67
N THR A 240 -0.31 -1.88 -41.79
CA THR A 240 -1.21 -0.76 -42.11
C THR A 240 -0.61 0.60 -41.71
N ALA A 241 -1.24 1.70 -42.13
CA ALA A 241 -0.71 3.06 -41.95
C ALA A 241 -0.64 3.54 -40.49
N GLY A 242 -1.28 2.84 -39.54
CA GLY A 242 -1.24 3.15 -38.10
C GLY A 242 -0.76 2.00 -37.22
N GLY A 243 -0.27 0.89 -37.82
CA GLY A 243 -0.20 -0.37 -37.07
C GLY A 243 -0.04 -1.63 -37.93
N TYR A 244 -0.59 -2.73 -37.44
CA TYR A 244 -0.71 -4.01 -38.11
C TYR A 244 -2.19 -4.41 -38.14
N LEU A 245 -2.66 -4.98 -39.25
CA LEU A 245 -3.93 -5.67 -39.31
C LEU A 245 -3.67 -7.15 -39.01
N LEU A 246 -4.16 -7.61 -37.86
CA LEU A 246 -4.10 -9.01 -37.46
C LEU A 246 -5.31 -9.77 -38.02
N THR A 247 -5.02 -10.85 -38.74
CA THR A 247 -5.98 -11.82 -39.26
C THR A 247 -5.60 -13.21 -38.79
N CYS A 248 -6.58 -14.02 -38.40
CA CYS A 248 -6.36 -15.37 -37.92
C CYS A 248 -6.67 -16.38 -39.03
N THR A 249 -5.67 -17.09 -39.54
CA THR A 249 -5.82 -18.07 -40.63
C THR A 249 -5.54 -19.48 -40.12
N ASN A 250 -6.32 -20.47 -40.56
CA ASN A 250 -6.05 -21.88 -40.30
C ASN A 250 -5.59 -22.53 -41.62
N SER A 251 -4.75 -23.57 -41.53
CA SER A 251 -4.36 -24.50 -42.60
C SER A 251 -5.47 -25.01 -43.54
N LYS A 252 -6.76 -24.86 -43.19
CA LYS A 252 -7.90 -25.34 -43.99
C LYS A 252 -8.90 -24.28 -44.46
N ASP A 253 -8.95 -23.07 -43.89
CA ASP A 253 -9.87 -21.98 -44.29
C ASP A 253 -9.44 -20.61 -43.75
N SER A 254 -9.80 -19.52 -44.46
CA SER A 254 -9.77 -18.15 -43.93
C SER A 254 -10.96 -17.94 -42.99
N ILE A 255 -10.69 -17.83 -41.70
CA ILE A 255 -11.72 -17.77 -40.67
C ILE A 255 -12.33 -16.36 -40.64
N GLN A 256 -13.62 -16.23 -41.00
CA GLN A 256 -14.34 -14.96 -41.05
C GLN A 256 -15.08 -14.59 -39.74
N SER A 257 -14.83 -15.31 -38.63
CA SER A 257 -15.48 -15.07 -37.33
C SER A 257 -14.54 -14.44 -36.30
N VAL A 258 -15.04 -13.43 -35.59
CA VAL A 258 -14.41 -12.73 -34.46
C VAL A 258 -14.17 -13.65 -33.25
N ASP A 259 -14.80 -14.83 -33.23
CA ASP A 259 -14.71 -15.81 -32.13
C ASP A 259 -13.31 -16.42 -31.98
N TRP A 260 -12.43 -16.26 -32.97
CA TRP A 260 -11.08 -16.82 -33.04
C TRP A 260 -9.97 -15.87 -32.57
N LEU A 261 -10.32 -14.71 -32.06
CA LEU A 261 -9.39 -13.78 -31.42
C LEU A 261 -9.56 -13.92 -29.90
N TYR A 262 -8.58 -14.55 -29.24
CA TYR A 262 -8.57 -14.69 -27.78
C TYR A 262 -7.31 -14.06 -27.19
N ARG A 263 -7.50 -13.44 -26.03
CA ARG A 263 -6.46 -12.75 -25.27
C ARG A 263 -5.78 -13.73 -24.32
N ASP A 264 -4.49 -13.95 -24.49
CA ASP A 264 -3.70 -14.74 -23.54
C ASP A 264 -3.85 -14.16 -22.12
N VAL A 265 -4.22 -15.00 -21.15
CA VAL A 265 -4.54 -14.59 -19.76
C VAL A 265 -3.27 -14.16 -19.00
N LEU A 266 -2.10 -14.33 -19.62
CA LEU A 266 -0.78 -13.97 -19.12
C LEU A 266 -0.30 -12.58 -19.57
N LEU A 267 -1.13 -11.83 -20.30
CA LEU A 267 -0.85 -10.44 -20.64
C LEU A 267 -1.66 -9.49 -19.74
N GLU A 268 -0.94 -8.84 -18.84
CA GLU A 268 -1.36 -7.66 -18.06
C GLU A 268 -2.26 -6.74 -18.91
N TYR A 269 -3.36 -6.25 -18.33
CA TYR A 269 -4.33 -5.30 -18.91
C TYR A 269 -3.75 -3.90 -19.16
N SER A 270 -2.63 -3.80 -19.88
CA SER A 270 -2.08 -2.53 -20.38
C SER A 270 -2.37 -2.28 -21.88
N VAL A 271 -3.25 -3.06 -22.54
CA VAL A 271 -3.46 -3.01 -24.00
C VAL A 271 -4.88 -2.54 -24.44
N VAL A 272 -5.70 -1.96 -23.55
CA VAL A 272 -7.16 -1.83 -23.81
C VAL A 272 -7.62 -0.50 -24.46
N GLU A 273 -6.75 0.34 -25.05
CA GLU A 273 -7.25 1.58 -25.69
C GLU A 273 -6.83 1.87 -27.14
N ASP A 274 -6.07 1.00 -27.81
CA ASP A 274 -5.51 1.29 -29.16
C ASP A 274 -5.72 0.14 -30.18
N TYR A 275 -6.92 -0.45 -30.25
CA TYR A 275 -7.28 -1.33 -31.38
C TYR A 275 -8.73 -1.16 -31.86
N GLU A 276 -8.94 -1.24 -33.17
CA GLU A 276 -10.26 -1.11 -33.82
C GLU A 276 -10.61 -2.43 -34.51
N VAL A 277 -11.79 -2.99 -34.20
CA VAL A 277 -12.31 -4.18 -34.88
C VAL A 277 -12.89 -3.73 -36.22
N ILE A 278 -12.29 -4.18 -37.31
CA ILE A 278 -12.74 -3.83 -38.66
C ILE A 278 -13.73 -4.90 -39.12
N ASP A 279 -14.80 -4.48 -39.80
CA ASP A 279 -15.76 -5.39 -40.42
C ASP A 279 -15.00 -6.51 -41.15
N ASN A 280 -15.43 -7.76 -40.95
CA ASN A 280 -14.84 -9.03 -41.43
C ASN A 280 -13.92 -9.80 -40.44
N GLY A 281 -13.84 -9.40 -39.17
CA GLY A 281 -13.19 -10.21 -38.13
C GLY A 281 -11.66 -10.03 -38.04
N SER A 282 -11.14 -8.87 -38.47
CA SER A 282 -9.72 -8.51 -38.41
C SER A 282 -9.46 -7.40 -37.37
N LEU A 283 -8.29 -7.39 -36.73
CA LEU A 283 -7.95 -6.44 -35.65
C LEU A 283 -6.88 -5.45 -36.10
N ALA A 284 -7.14 -4.13 -36.06
CA ALA A 284 -6.10 -3.12 -36.30
C ALA A 284 -5.36 -2.80 -35.00
N ILE A 285 -4.06 -3.10 -34.95
CA ILE A 285 -3.18 -3.02 -33.77
C ILE A 285 -2.17 -1.89 -33.95
N SER A 286 -2.12 -0.92 -33.04
CA SER A 286 -1.13 0.16 -33.04
C SER A 286 0.33 -0.31 -33.04
N GLN A 287 1.23 0.42 -33.71
CA GLN A 287 2.68 0.12 -33.83
C GLN A 287 3.43 0.03 -32.48
N LYS A 288 2.83 0.48 -31.38
CA LYS A 288 3.41 0.39 -30.03
C LYS A 288 3.49 -1.03 -29.48
N PHE A 289 2.76 -1.99 -30.06
CA PHE A 289 2.69 -3.36 -29.57
C PHE A 289 3.39 -4.34 -30.52
N PRO A 290 4.36 -5.14 -30.04
CA PRO A 290 5.00 -6.16 -30.86
C PRO A 290 3.98 -7.22 -31.33
N PRO A 291 4.05 -7.67 -32.61
CA PRO A 291 3.14 -8.70 -33.15
C PRO A 291 3.09 -9.98 -32.31
N GLU A 292 4.21 -10.32 -31.67
CA GLU A 292 4.40 -11.49 -30.82
C GLU A 292 3.44 -11.56 -29.60
N LEU A 293 2.80 -10.44 -29.23
CA LEU A 293 1.86 -10.36 -28.11
C LEU A 293 0.43 -10.82 -28.44
N PHE A 294 0.12 -11.14 -29.70
CA PHE A 294 -1.25 -11.49 -30.12
C PHE A 294 -1.31 -12.92 -30.65
N LYS A 295 -2.22 -13.73 -30.09
CA LYS A 295 -2.51 -15.11 -30.50
C LYS A 295 -3.96 -15.23 -30.98
N CYS A 296 -4.24 -16.27 -31.77
CA CYS A 296 -5.61 -16.61 -32.17
C CYS A 296 -6.15 -17.76 -31.30
N GLY A 297 -7.40 -17.71 -30.86
CA GLY A 297 -8.06 -18.74 -30.04
C GLY A 297 -9.58 -18.55 -29.91
N PHE A 298 -10.30 -19.61 -29.53
CA PHE A 298 -11.77 -19.66 -29.53
C PHE A 298 -12.41 -19.08 -28.24
N ASN A 299 -13.42 -18.22 -28.36
CA ASN A 299 -14.19 -17.68 -27.22
C ASN A 299 -15.52 -18.44 -27.03
N TYR A 300 -15.61 -19.32 -26.03
CA TYR A 300 -16.81 -20.14 -25.77
C TYR A 300 -17.95 -19.42 -25.02
N ILE A 301 -17.93 -18.09 -24.93
CA ILE A 301 -18.98 -17.32 -24.23
C ILE A 301 -20.23 -17.11 -25.13
N THR A 302 -20.17 -17.48 -26.41
CA THR A 302 -21.31 -17.35 -27.33
C THR A 302 -21.92 -18.73 -27.66
N SER A 303 -23.03 -19.07 -27.01
CA SER A 303 -24.04 -19.92 -27.65
C SER A 303 -25.44 -19.29 -27.56
N PRO A 304 -26.23 -19.25 -28.66
CA PRO A 304 -27.36 -18.35 -28.81
C PRO A 304 -28.72 -19.06 -28.94
N LEU A 305 -29.67 -18.78 -28.05
CA LEU A 305 -31.12 -18.98 -28.22
C LEU A 305 -31.83 -17.96 -27.29
N ARG A 306 -32.69 -17.01 -27.69
CA ARG A 306 -33.42 -16.74 -28.92
C ARG A 306 -33.80 -15.26 -28.97
N GLN A 307 -33.83 -14.74 -30.19
CA GLN A 307 -34.41 -13.47 -30.61
C GLN A 307 -35.93 -13.42 -30.32
N SER A 308 -36.44 -12.25 -29.90
CA SER A 308 -37.37 -11.46 -30.71
C SER A 308 -37.64 -10.08 -30.08
N ARG A 309 -37.38 -9.03 -30.88
CA ARG A 309 -38.14 -7.76 -31.08
C ARG A 309 -38.51 -6.94 -29.82
N GLN A 310 -38.29 -5.64 -29.72
CA GLN A 310 -38.23 -4.59 -30.74
C GLN A 310 -37.81 -3.30 -30.00
N LEU A 311 -36.78 -2.57 -30.43
CA LEU A 311 -36.66 -1.14 -30.15
C LEU A 311 -36.00 -0.43 -31.35
N SER A 312 -36.69 0.59 -31.84
CA SER A 312 -36.19 1.65 -32.70
C SER A 312 -36.63 2.98 -32.06
N PRO A 313 -36.09 4.14 -32.46
CA PRO A 313 -34.82 4.66 -32.00
C PRO A 313 -34.99 6.01 -31.27
N VAL A 314 -34.24 6.27 -30.19
CA VAL A 314 -34.14 7.63 -29.65
C VAL A 314 -32.96 8.32 -30.31
N ARG A 315 -33.31 9.28 -31.17
CA ARG A 315 -32.42 10.27 -31.77
C ARG A 315 -31.72 11.09 -30.69
N GLN A 316 -30.41 11.24 -30.86
CA GLN A 316 -29.66 12.40 -30.40
C GLN A 316 -30.30 13.69 -30.93
N GLN A 317 -30.40 14.70 -30.08
CA GLN A 317 -30.21 16.09 -30.49
C GLN A 317 -30.04 16.96 -29.24
N ASP A 318 -28.79 17.35 -28.98
CA ASP A 318 -28.50 18.63 -28.35
C ASP A 318 -27.56 19.36 -29.31
N HIS A 319 -28.08 20.43 -29.93
CA HIS A 319 -27.33 21.65 -30.24
C HIS A 319 -28.31 22.72 -30.71
N LEU A 320 -28.51 23.74 -29.88
CA LEU A 320 -28.94 25.06 -30.31
C LEU A 320 -28.15 26.12 -29.51
N TRP A 321 -27.18 26.73 -30.18
CA TRP A 321 -26.97 28.17 -30.07
C TRP A 321 -27.26 28.76 -31.45
N THR A 322 -28.32 29.57 -31.50
CA THR A 322 -28.78 30.30 -32.68
C THR A 322 -27.90 31.52 -32.94
N LEU A 323 -27.54 31.75 -34.20
CA LEU A 323 -27.33 33.09 -34.76
C LEU A 323 -27.65 33.06 -36.27
N ASN A 324 -28.85 33.57 -36.56
CA ASN A 324 -29.35 34.28 -37.76
C ASN A 324 -28.78 34.00 -39.17
N GLU A 325 -29.72 33.55 -40.02
CA GLU A 325 -30.00 33.92 -41.43
C GLU A 325 -28.84 34.22 -42.40
N ALA A 326 -28.80 33.42 -43.48
CA ALA A 326 -28.06 33.74 -44.70
C ALA A 326 -28.73 34.88 -45.49
N PRO A 327 -27.91 35.62 -46.25
CA PRO A 327 -28.14 35.71 -47.69
C PRO A 327 -26.94 35.15 -48.45
N SER A 328 -27.23 34.36 -49.49
CA SER A 328 -26.28 33.86 -50.47
C SER A 328 -25.46 35.00 -51.10
N SER A 329 -24.16 35.06 -50.77
CA SER A 329 -23.18 35.71 -51.63
C SER A 329 -22.23 34.63 -52.16
N GLU A 330 -22.26 34.49 -53.48
CA GLU A 330 -21.26 33.75 -54.22
C GLU A 330 -19.90 34.42 -54.03
N SER A 331 -18.86 33.65 -53.74
CA SER A 331 -17.55 34.19 -53.38
C SER A 331 -16.42 33.32 -53.91
N ALA A 332 -15.40 33.98 -54.48
CA ALA A 332 -14.15 33.35 -54.85
C ALA A 332 -13.42 32.80 -53.61
N PRO A 333 -12.55 31.80 -53.76
CA PRO A 333 -11.88 31.18 -52.63
C PRO A 333 -10.96 32.18 -51.91
N ARG A 334 -10.86 32.07 -50.58
CA ARG A 334 -9.93 32.83 -49.73
C ARG A 334 -9.34 31.92 -48.66
N PHE A 335 -8.02 31.93 -48.47
CA PHE A 335 -7.38 31.17 -47.40
C PHE A 335 -7.74 31.76 -46.02
N THR A 336 -8.11 30.88 -45.08
CA THR A 336 -8.22 31.19 -43.64
C THR A 336 -7.00 30.67 -42.89
N TYR A 337 -6.37 29.61 -43.37
CA TYR A 337 -5.14 29.07 -42.80
C TYR A 337 -4.21 28.57 -43.91
N THR A 338 -2.95 29.00 -43.88
CA THR A 338 -1.94 28.61 -44.87
C THR A 338 -0.83 27.77 -44.22
N PRO A 339 -0.25 26.80 -44.94
CA PRO A 339 0.93 26.09 -44.46
C PRO A 339 2.09 27.08 -44.25
N ARG A 340 3.01 26.77 -43.34
CA ARG A 340 4.17 27.60 -43.00
C ARG A 340 5.45 26.78 -43.02
N ASP A 341 6.57 27.45 -43.30
CA ASP A 341 7.90 26.87 -43.26
C ASP A 341 8.18 26.25 -41.88
N ARG A 342 8.54 24.97 -41.86
CA ARG A 342 8.81 24.19 -40.64
C ARG A 342 9.82 23.09 -40.91
N SER A 343 10.54 22.68 -39.87
CA SER A 343 11.49 21.56 -39.93
C SER A 343 10.96 20.39 -39.11
N PHE A 344 11.07 19.16 -39.62
CA PHE A 344 10.55 17.94 -39.00
C PHE A 344 11.60 16.84 -38.90
N ARG A 345 11.43 15.89 -38.00
CA ARG A 345 12.39 14.79 -37.82
C ARG A 345 12.27 13.78 -38.95
N GLU A 346 13.40 13.23 -39.40
CA GLU A 346 13.40 12.12 -40.35
C GLU A 346 12.61 10.93 -39.80
N GLY A 347 11.78 10.29 -40.64
CA GLY A 347 10.90 9.19 -40.29
C GLY A 347 9.59 9.59 -39.59
N SER A 348 9.40 10.86 -39.21
CA SER A 348 8.17 11.32 -38.55
C SER A 348 7.01 11.52 -39.52
N SER A 349 5.78 11.61 -38.99
CA SER A 349 4.59 11.99 -39.75
C SER A 349 4.44 13.52 -39.75
N VAL A 350 4.45 14.13 -40.94
CA VAL A 350 4.38 15.59 -41.12
C VAL A 350 3.00 16.00 -41.59
N LYS A 351 2.35 16.92 -40.88
CA LYS A 351 1.02 17.43 -41.20
C LYS A 351 1.07 18.90 -41.62
N LEU A 352 0.59 19.20 -42.82
CA LEU A 352 0.40 20.54 -43.36
C LEU A 352 -1.08 20.84 -43.52
N ASN A 353 -1.52 22.00 -43.02
CA ASN A 353 -2.91 22.43 -43.09
C ASN A 353 -3.07 23.57 -44.11
N CYS A 354 -4.14 23.52 -44.88
CA CYS A 354 -4.57 24.56 -45.82
C CYS A 354 -6.09 24.67 -45.77
N GLU A 355 -6.59 25.67 -45.05
CA GLU A 355 -8.01 25.90 -44.88
C GLU A 355 -8.45 27.05 -45.76
N VAL A 356 -9.56 26.84 -46.48
CA VAL A 356 -10.08 27.76 -47.47
C VAL A 356 -11.59 27.92 -47.29
N VAL A 357 -12.09 29.14 -47.47
CA VAL A 357 -13.50 29.46 -47.53
C VAL A 357 -13.86 30.00 -48.92
N GLY A 358 -15.08 29.75 -49.38
CA GLY A 358 -15.60 30.22 -50.67
C GLY A 358 -16.95 29.57 -50.96
N ASN A 359 -17.74 30.18 -51.83
CA ASN A 359 -19.08 29.70 -52.18
C ASN A 359 -19.29 29.74 -53.69
N PRO A 360 -19.43 28.60 -54.38
CA PRO A 360 -19.42 27.22 -53.89
C PRO A 360 -18.10 26.80 -53.24
N ARG A 361 -18.15 25.76 -52.41
CA ARG A 361 -17.01 25.27 -51.62
C ARG A 361 -15.80 24.99 -52.54
N PRO A 362 -14.63 25.62 -52.29
CA PRO A 362 -13.46 25.45 -53.15
C PRO A 362 -12.88 24.03 -53.06
N GLN A 363 -12.46 23.50 -54.20
CA GLN A 363 -11.67 22.27 -54.28
C GLN A 363 -10.20 22.58 -54.00
N ILE A 364 -9.52 21.71 -53.24
CA ILE A 364 -8.12 21.86 -52.89
C ILE A 364 -7.26 20.80 -53.59
N ARG A 365 -6.12 21.25 -54.11
CA ARG A 365 -5.08 20.45 -54.74
C ARG A 365 -3.71 20.80 -54.15
N TRP A 366 -2.96 19.78 -53.76
CA TRP A 366 -1.60 19.94 -53.25
C TRP A 366 -0.56 19.70 -54.33
N HIS A 367 0.57 20.39 -54.22
CA HIS A 367 1.74 20.16 -55.05
C HIS A 367 3.00 20.03 -54.19
N PHE A 368 3.96 19.24 -54.65
CA PHE A 368 5.33 19.16 -54.12
C PHE A 368 6.31 19.47 -55.23
N ASN A 369 7.17 20.48 -55.01
CA ASN A 369 8.17 20.94 -55.98
C ASN A 369 7.57 21.16 -57.39
N GLY A 370 6.38 21.78 -57.43
CA GLY A 370 5.65 22.10 -58.67
C GLY A 370 4.80 20.97 -59.27
N ARG A 371 4.90 19.73 -58.79
CA ARG A 371 4.11 18.59 -59.29
C ARG A 371 2.88 18.34 -58.43
N ILE A 372 1.74 18.05 -59.06
CA ILE A 372 0.49 17.72 -58.36
C ILE A 372 0.70 16.43 -57.54
N LEU A 373 0.35 16.47 -56.26
CA LEU A 373 0.34 15.30 -55.40
C LEU A 373 -1.00 14.59 -55.49
N GLU A 374 -0.94 13.30 -55.84
CA GLU A 374 -2.08 12.41 -55.80
C GLU A 374 -2.09 11.60 -54.48
N PRO A 375 -3.26 11.25 -53.95
CA PRO A 375 -3.37 10.41 -52.75
C PRO A 375 -2.61 9.09 -52.91
N SER A 376 -1.77 8.77 -51.93
CA SER A 376 -0.96 7.55 -51.92
C SER A 376 -0.70 7.08 -50.48
N ARG A 377 -0.03 5.93 -50.31
CA ARG A 377 0.40 5.45 -48.99
C ARG A 377 1.38 6.42 -48.28
N LYS A 378 2.03 7.32 -49.04
CA LYS A 378 3.01 8.29 -48.54
C LYS A 378 2.41 9.67 -48.29
N PHE A 379 1.56 10.13 -49.21
CA PHE A 379 0.88 11.42 -49.15
C PHE A 379 -0.61 11.18 -48.95
N GLU A 380 -1.08 11.38 -47.73
CA GLU A 380 -2.49 11.21 -47.36
C GLU A 380 -3.17 12.57 -47.27
N MET A 381 -4.33 12.71 -47.94
CA MET A 381 -5.15 13.91 -47.88
C MET A 381 -6.39 13.65 -47.04
N ARG A 382 -6.58 14.43 -45.98
CA ARG A 382 -7.73 14.35 -45.06
C ARG A 382 -8.57 15.63 -45.10
N ASN A 383 -9.80 15.52 -44.60
CA ASN A 383 -10.74 16.64 -44.47
C ASN A 383 -10.94 17.39 -45.80
N GLU A 384 -11.36 16.65 -46.83
CA GLU A 384 -11.57 17.20 -48.19
C GLU A 384 -10.33 17.93 -48.73
N ASN A 385 -9.17 17.31 -48.56
CA ASN A 385 -7.86 17.79 -48.97
C ASN A 385 -7.36 19.06 -48.27
N THR A 386 -8.02 19.53 -47.21
CA THR A 386 -7.51 20.66 -46.39
C THR A 386 -6.28 20.28 -45.56
N GLN A 387 -6.01 18.98 -45.39
CA GLN A 387 -4.85 18.49 -44.63
C GLN A 387 -4.04 17.53 -45.49
N LEU A 388 -2.73 17.79 -45.61
CA LEU A 388 -1.75 16.91 -46.22
C LEU A 388 -0.89 16.27 -45.13
N ILE A 389 -0.89 14.95 -45.06
CA ILE A 389 -0.07 14.14 -44.15
C ILE A 389 1.00 13.42 -44.98
N ILE A 390 2.26 13.54 -44.58
CA ILE A 390 3.42 12.93 -45.24
C ILE A 390 4.04 11.93 -44.27
N TYR A 391 4.04 10.64 -44.60
CA TYR A 391 4.68 9.62 -43.77
C TYR A 391 5.21 8.42 -44.58
N PRO A 392 6.42 7.91 -44.27
CA PRO A 392 7.43 8.55 -43.43
C PRO A 392 8.05 9.77 -44.13
N PHE A 393 8.37 10.83 -43.37
CA PHE A 393 9.05 12.02 -43.91
C PHE A 393 10.55 11.76 -44.02
N LEU A 394 11.07 11.70 -45.25
CA LEU A 394 12.46 11.36 -45.56
C LEU A 394 13.16 12.51 -46.30
N ASP A 395 14.48 12.43 -46.49
CA ASP A 395 15.27 13.48 -47.15
C ASP A 395 14.74 13.86 -48.54
N GLN A 396 14.14 12.92 -49.26
CA GLN A 396 13.53 13.14 -50.59
C GLN A 396 12.22 13.95 -50.56
N ASP A 397 11.62 14.16 -49.38
CA ASP A 397 10.37 14.91 -49.17
C ASP A 397 10.61 16.36 -48.73
N ILE A 398 11.88 16.74 -48.63
CA ILE A 398 12.32 18.12 -48.40
C ILE A 398 12.03 18.94 -49.66
N GLY A 399 11.34 20.07 -49.48
CA GLY A 399 11.02 20.94 -50.60
C GLY A 399 9.82 21.85 -50.35
N GLU A 400 9.37 22.47 -51.44
CA GLU A 400 8.27 23.41 -51.45
C GLU A 400 6.94 22.67 -51.64
N TYR A 401 6.06 22.79 -50.66
CA TYR A 401 4.68 22.32 -50.74
C TYR A 401 3.76 23.48 -51.04
N LYS A 402 2.91 23.32 -52.06
CA LYS A 402 1.95 24.35 -52.50
C LYS A 402 0.53 23.83 -52.36
N CYS A 403 -0.34 24.62 -51.73
CA CYS A 403 -1.78 24.38 -51.71
C CYS A 403 -2.46 25.31 -52.72
N GLU A 404 -3.19 24.75 -53.68
CA GLU A 404 -4.02 25.45 -54.66
C GLU A 404 -5.50 25.20 -54.32
N ALA A 405 -6.30 26.26 -54.19
CA ALA A 405 -7.74 26.16 -53.95
C ALA A 405 -8.54 26.88 -55.05
N PHE A 406 -9.59 26.27 -55.58
CA PHE A 406 -10.37 26.83 -56.69
C PHE A 406 -11.87 26.51 -56.63
N ASN A 407 -12.70 27.44 -57.09
CA ASN A 407 -14.10 27.22 -57.47
C ASN A 407 -14.35 27.95 -58.81
N HIS A 408 -15.60 27.94 -59.32
CA HIS A 408 -15.91 28.63 -60.58
C HIS A 408 -15.81 30.18 -60.52
N TYR A 409 -15.61 30.77 -59.34
CA TYR A 409 -15.42 32.21 -59.15
C TYR A 409 -13.95 32.62 -58.97
N GLY A 410 -13.01 31.69 -58.78
CA GLY A 410 -11.60 32.03 -58.70
C GLY A 410 -10.69 30.89 -58.25
N ARG A 411 -9.38 31.16 -58.29
CA ARG A 411 -8.32 30.25 -57.87
C ARG A 411 -7.25 31.02 -57.11
N ILE A 412 -6.75 30.45 -56.02
CA ILE A 412 -5.69 31.02 -55.17
C ILE A 412 -4.68 29.93 -54.78
N GLU A 413 -3.43 30.32 -54.48
CA GLU A 413 -2.38 29.39 -54.06
C GLU A 413 -1.48 29.97 -52.94
N THR A 414 -0.86 29.09 -52.16
CA THR A 414 0.10 29.42 -51.10
C THR A 414 1.16 28.32 -50.93
N LYS A 415 2.35 28.64 -50.41
CA LYS A 415 3.53 27.78 -50.40
C LYS A 415 4.21 27.71 -49.02
N ALA A 416 4.84 26.58 -48.72
CA ALA A 416 5.67 26.38 -47.52
C ALA A 416 6.88 25.47 -47.81
N ASN A 417 8.05 25.82 -47.29
CA ASN A 417 9.28 25.04 -47.40
C ASN A 417 9.52 24.18 -46.16
N ILE A 418 9.65 22.86 -46.36
CA ILE A 418 9.80 21.90 -45.27
C ILE A 418 11.22 21.31 -45.24
N LYS A 419 11.86 21.28 -44.06
CA LYS A 419 13.24 20.81 -43.85
C LYS A 419 13.32 19.65 -42.83
N VAL A 420 14.47 18.98 -42.72
CA VAL A 420 14.71 17.91 -41.74
C VAL A 420 15.52 18.38 -40.50
N ILE A 421 15.20 17.86 -39.30
CA ILE A 421 15.98 18.01 -38.05
C ILE A 421 16.58 16.65 -37.67
N ARG A 422 17.91 16.60 -37.46
CA ARG A 422 18.62 15.42 -36.94
C ARG A 422 19.00 15.65 -35.48
N SER A 423 18.34 14.98 -34.53
CA SER A 423 18.62 15.05 -33.09
C SER A 423 18.85 13.66 -32.50
N SER A 424 19.77 13.54 -31.55
CA SER A 424 20.19 12.26 -30.96
C SER A 424 20.22 12.32 -29.42
N PRO A 425 19.72 11.28 -28.72
CA PRO A 425 19.80 11.20 -27.26
C PRO A 425 21.26 11.06 -26.80
N PRO A 426 21.57 11.38 -25.54
CA PRO A 426 22.92 11.25 -25.01
C PRO A 426 23.39 9.80 -25.01
N VAL A 427 24.63 9.58 -25.42
CA VAL A 427 25.33 8.30 -25.34
C VAL A 427 26.64 8.55 -24.60
N ILE A 428 26.82 7.88 -23.46
CA ILE A 428 28.08 7.93 -22.70
C ILE A 428 29.16 7.19 -23.51
N ILE A 429 30.26 7.90 -23.80
CA ILE A 429 31.38 7.39 -24.60
C ILE A 429 32.60 7.06 -23.76
N ASP A 430 32.76 7.69 -22.60
CA ASP A 430 33.77 7.35 -21.61
C ASP A 430 33.08 7.19 -20.25
N PRO A 431 32.69 5.96 -19.85
CA PRO A 431 32.05 5.72 -18.55
C PRO A 431 33.10 5.74 -17.42
N PRO A 432 32.70 6.08 -16.18
CA PRO A 432 33.60 6.04 -15.04
C PRO A 432 34.09 4.61 -14.76
N ARG A 433 35.27 4.49 -14.14
CA ARG A 433 35.88 3.21 -13.78
C ARG A 433 36.07 3.11 -12.28
N SER A 434 35.90 1.91 -11.72
CA SER A 434 36.15 1.68 -10.30
C SER A 434 37.62 1.89 -9.94
N LEU A 435 37.88 2.48 -8.78
CA LEU A 435 39.21 2.86 -8.31
C LEU A 435 39.45 2.36 -6.88
N GLU A 436 40.73 2.17 -6.54
CA GLU A 436 41.17 1.95 -5.16
C GLU A 436 42.13 3.07 -4.74
N ALA A 437 41.95 3.65 -3.55
CA ALA A 437 42.78 4.74 -3.02
C ALA A 437 43.08 4.56 -1.52
N ARG A 438 44.16 5.18 -1.03
CA ARG A 438 44.49 5.26 0.41
C ARG A 438 43.98 6.57 0.99
N VAL A 439 43.82 6.59 2.31
CA VAL A 439 43.39 7.81 2.99
C VAL A 439 44.42 8.93 2.83
N GLY A 440 43.93 10.11 2.44
CA GLY A 440 44.71 11.31 2.09
C GLY A 440 45.03 11.45 0.60
N GLU A 441 44.77 10.43 -0.24
CA GLU A 441 45.05 10.50 -1.68
C GLU A 441 44.03 11.36 -2.44
N TYR A 442 44.33 11.71 -3.69
CA TYR A 442 43.44 12.46 -4.58
C TYR A 442 42.88 11.52 -5.66
N VAL A 443 41.56 11.53 -5.87
CA VAL A 443 40.88 10.64 -6.83
C VAL A 443 40.12 11.46 -7.86
N THR A 444 40.09 10.98 -9.11
CA THR A 444 39.35 11.62 -10.21
C THR A 444 38.52 10.59 -10.98
N PHE A 445 37.22 10.83 -11.10
CA PHE A 445 36.31 10.10 -11.98
C PHE A 445 36.04 10.90 -13.26
N ARG A 446 36.10 10.22 -14.41
CA ARG A 446 35.84 10.80 -15.73
C ARG A 446 34.51 10.28 -16.27
N CYS A 447 33.73 11.17 -16.88
CA CYS A 447 32.54 10.79 -17.63
C CYS A 447 32.31 11.76 -18.78
N SER A 448 32.18 11.24 -20.01
CA SER A 448 31.87 12.06 -21.19
C SER A 448 30.80 11.41 -22.07
N ALA A 449 29.97 12.24 -22.70
CA ALA A 449 28.85 11.81 -23.52
C ALA A 449 28.74 12.62 -24.83
N ARG A 450 28.20 11.98 -25.87
CA ARG A 450 27.83 12.61 -27.15
C ARG A 450 26.32 12.65 -27.30
N GLY A 451 25.78 13.64 -28.00
CA GLY A 451 24.34 13.77 -28.27
C GLY A 451 24.08 15.12 -28.91
N GLU A 452 22.93 15.27 -29.56
CA GLU A 452 22.53 16.52 -30.21
C GLU A 452 21.09 16.88 -29.81
N PRO A 453 20.88 17.91 -28.96
CA PRO A 453 21.86 18.90 -28.47
C PRO A 453 22.95 18.32 -27.53
N LYS A 454 24.11 18.99 -27.43
CA LYS A 454 25.25 18.54 -26.59
C LYS A 454 24.79 18.27 -25.13
N PRO A 455 25.04 17.07 -24.59
CA PRO A 455 24.58 16.70 -23.25
C PRO A 455 25.43 17.32 -22.13
N PHE A 456 24.80 17.60 -20.98
CA PHE A 456 25.47 17.96 -19.72
C PHE A 456 25.61 16.73 -18.83
N VAL A 457 26.58 16.72 -17.91
CA VAL A 457 26.83 15.59 -16.98
C VAL A 457 26.64 16.03 -15.54
N THR A 458 25.85 15.25 -14.79
CA THR A 458 25.62 15.41 -13.35
C THR A 458 26.15 14.18 -12.60
N TRP A 459 26.80 14.38 -11.45
CA TRP A 459 27.37 13.30 -10.64
C TRP A 459 26.53 13.00 -9.40
N PHE A 460 26.47 11.73 -9.06
CA PHE A 460 25.78 11.20 -7.90
C PHE A 460 26.73 10.33 -7.09
N PHE A 461 26.59 10.39 -5.76
CA PHE A 461 27.24 9.48 -4.82
C PHE A 461 26.16 8.73 -4.04
N ASN A 462 26.16 7.39 -4.13
CA ASN A 462 25.16 6.51 -3.52
C ASN A 462 23.70 6.95 -3.77
N GLY A 463 23.41 7.40 -4.99
CA GLY A 463 22.07 7.84 -5.42
C GLY A 463 21.69 9.28 -5.05
N SER A 464 22.53 10.02 -4.33
CA SER A 464 22.32 11.45 -4.05
C SER A 464 23.17 12.33 -4.95
N GLU A 465 22.60 13.42 -5.49
CA GLU A 465 23.32 14.36 -6.34
C GLU A 465 24.43 15.07 -5.54
N ILE A 466 25.63 15.16 -6.12
CA ILE A 466 26.75 15.88 -5.50
C ILE A 466 26.60 17.38 -5.84
N PRO A 467 26.37 18.27 -4.85
CA PRO A 467 26.21 19.68 -5.11
C PRO A 467 27.51 20.30 -5.66
N ILE A 468 27.40 21.16 -6.69
CA ILE A 468 28.54 21.86 -7.32
C ILE A 468 29.04 22.95 -6.35
N LEU A 469 29.81 22.55 -5.34
CA LEU A 469 30.48 23.44 -4.39
C LEU A 469 31.98 23.16 -4.43
N LYS A 470 32.82 24.20 -4.40
CA LYS A 470 34.28 24.03 -4.30
C LYS A 470 34.64 23.58 -2.88
N GLY A 471 35.18 22.36 -2.73
CA GLY A 471 35.58 21.80 -1.43
C GLY A 471 36.16 20.38 -1.52
N HIS A 472 35.64 19.46 -0.69
CA HIS A 472 36.04 18.04 -0.63
C HIS A 472 35.76 17.30 -1.96
N PHE A 473 34.57 17.51 -2.52
CA PHE A 473 34.22 17.19 -3.90
C PHE A 473 34.35 18.45 -4.76
N SER A 474 34.79 18.31 -6.00
CA SER A 474 34.73 19.39 -6.99
C SER A 474 34.49 18.82 -8.39
N VAL A 475 33.67 19.50 -9.19
CA VAL A 475 33.40 19.14 -10.58
C VAL A 475 34.03 20.19 -11.49
N SER A 476 34.77 19.73 -12.50
CA SER A 476 35.37 20.61 -13.50
C SER A 476 34.29 21.18 -14.44
N ASP A 477 34.19 22.51 -14.55
CA ASP A 477 33.18 23.20 -15.37
C ASP A 477 33.33 22.90 -16.88
N ASP A 478 34.54 22.59 -17.35
CA ASP A 478 34.83 22.38 -18.78
C ASP A 478 34.81 20.90 -19.18
N THR A 479 35.25 20.01 -18.30
CA THR A 479 35.43 18.57 -18.59
C THR A 479 34.43 17.67 -17.89
N PHE A 480 33.64 18.21 -16.96
CA PHE A 480 32.70 17.47 -16.11
C PHE A 480 33.34 16.31 -15.33
N GLU A 481 34.65 16.38 -15.05
CA GLU A 481 35.35 15.42 -14.21
C GLU A 481 35.03 15.67 -12.73
N LEU A 482 34.78 14.60 -11.97
CA LEU A 482 34.59 14.66 -10.52
C LEU A 482 35.92 14.40 -9.82
N HIS A 483 36.35 15.34 -8.98
CA HIS A 483 37.57 15.26 -8.18
C HIS A 483 37.24 15.15 -6.69
N ILE A 484 37.94 14.26 -6.00
CA ILE A 484 37.86 14.02 -4.56
C ILE A 484 39.21 14.36 -3.93
N ASN A 485 39.23 15.39 -3.10
CA ASN A 485 40.42 15.86 -2.38
C ASN A 485 40.57 15.13 -1.04
N GLN A 486 41.79 14.74 -0.66
CA GLN A 486 42.06 14.11 0.64
C GLN A 486 41.08 12.95 0.95
N VAL A 487 41.05 11.96 0.06
CA VAL A 487 40.17 10.79 0.15
C VAL A 487 40.18 10.24 1.56
N ASN A 488 39.01 10.07 2.16
CA ASN A 488 38.84 9.45 3.46
C ASN A 488 37.95 8.21 3.32
N ARG A 489 37.79 7.42 4.38
CA ARG A 489 37.00 6.16 4.31
C ARG A 489 35.57 6.41 3.85
N GLN A 490 35.03 7.59 4.13
CA GLN A 490 33.64 7.92 3.86
C GLN A 490 33.38 8.25 2.38
N ASP A 491 34.43 8.35 1.57
CA ASP A 491 34.34 8.52 0.11
C ASP A 491 34.18 7.18 -0.63
N GLN A 492 34.28 6.05 0.08
CA GLN A 492 34.02 4.73 -0.48
C GLN A 492 32.53 4.56 -0.80
N GLY A 493 32.21 4.16 -2.02
CA GLY A 493 30.83 3.95 -2.46
C GLY A 493 30.69 3.93 -3.98
N LEU A 494 29.44 3.97 -4.44
CA LEU A 494 29.07 3.94 -5.85
C LEU A 494 28.88 5.38 -6.36
N TYR A 495 29.62 5.73 -7.39
CA TYR A 495 29.56 7.00 -8.09
C TYR A 495 28.89 6.78 -9.44
N SER A 496 27.83 7.54 -9.72
CA SER A 496 27.07 7.45 -10.97
C SER A 496 27.16 8.77 -11.72
N CYS A 497 27.47 8.73 -13.01
CA CYS A 497 27.37 9.89 -13.88
C CYS A 497 26.11 9.78 -14.75
N MET A 498 25.34 10.86 -14.81
CA MET A 498 24.15 10.97 -15.65
C MET A 498 24.36 12.05 -16.72
N ALA A 499 24.30 11.66 -17.98
CA ALA A 499 24.36 12.58 -19.11
C ALA A 499 22.95 12.88 -19.65
N GLY A 500 22.57 14.15 -19.75
CA GLY A 500 21.22 14.58 -20.15
C GLY A 500 21.19 15.62 -21.28
N ASN A 501 20.21 15.53 -22.18
CA ASN A 501 19.81 16.60 -23.10
C ASN A 501 18.27 16.59 -23.28
N SER A 502 17.72 17.46 -24.13
CA SER A 502 16.26 17.55 -24.35
C SER A 502 15.63 16.33 -25.03
N VAL A 503 16.42 15.34 -25.45
CA VAL A 503 15.99 14.13 -26.18
C VAL A 503 16.04 12.89 -25.28
N GLY A 504 16.75 12.93 -24.15
CA GLY A 504 16.81 11.84 -23.18
C GLY A 504 17.98 11.97 -22.20
N SER A 505 18.19 10.93 -21.39
CA SER A 505 19.32 10.81 -20.47
C SER A 505 19.89 9.39 -20.47
N MET A 506 21.14 9.25 -20.03
CA MET A 506 21.84 7.97 -19.88
C MET A 506 22.73 8.01 -18.63
N THR A 507 22.86 6.89 -17.93
CA THR A 507 23.62 6.78 -16.66
C THR A 507 24.67 5.67 -16.74
N ALA A 508 25.83 5.88 -16.11
CA ALA A 508 26.87 4.86 -15.92
C ALA A 508 27.48 4.97 -14.50
N GLU A 509 28.00 3.85 -13.97
CA GLU A 509 28.38 3.74 -12.55
C GLU A 509 29.79 3.16 -12.35
N ALA A 510 30.44 3.53 -11.25
CA ALA A 510 31.74 3.04 -10.81
C ALA A 510 31.89 3.09 -9.30
N SER A 511 32.77 2.26 -8.71
CA SER A 511 32.97 2.20 -7.26
C SER A 511 34.36 2.71 -6.82
N LEU A 512 34.42 3.48 -5.73
CA LEU A 512 35.69 3.80 -5.04
C LEU A 512 35.86 2.87 -3.84
N LYS A 513 37.03 2.25 -3.67
CA LYS A 513 37.39 1.47 -2.48
C LYS A 513 38.56 2.11 -1.75
N VAL A 514 38.41 2.38 -0.45
CA VAL A 514 39.41 3.10 0.34
C VAL A 514 40.12 2.15 1.31
N LYS A 515 41.46 2.09 1.27
CA LYS A 515 42.27 1.18 2.11
C LYS A 515 42.80 1.87 3.38
N PHE A 516 42.64 1.21 4.53
CA PHE A 516 43.16 1.65 5.84
C PHE A 516 43.83 0.48 6.59
N SER A 517 45.08 0.63 7.04
CA SER A 517 45.88 -0.49 7.60
C SER A 517 45.45 -0.99 8.98
N GLN A 518 44.71 -0.20 9.77
CA GLN A 518 44.23 -0.57 11.11
C GLN A 518 42.75 -1.01 11.15
N LEU A 519 41.91 -0.57 10.20
CA LEU A 519 40.47 -0.90 10.14
C LEU A 519 40.16 -2.28 9.56
N ASP A 520 41.07 -2.86 8.77
CA ASP A 520 40.97 -4.25 8.28
C ASP A 520 40.91 -5.28 9.43
N ARG A 521 41.32 -4.91 10.64
CA ARG A 521 41.19 -5.74 11.86
C ARG A 521 39.80 -5.62 12.49
N LEU A 522 39.18 -4.44 12.46
CA LEU A 522 37.82 -4.16 12.95
C LEU A 522 36.75 -4.78 12.03
N ASP A 523 36.97 -4.72 10.71
CA ASP A 523 36.04 -5.26 9.70
C ASP A 523 35.90 -6.78 9.82
N LYS A 524 36.97 -7.48 10.24
CA LYS A 524 36.97 -8.93 10.48
C LYS A 524 36.22 -9.35 11.73
N THR A 525 35.97 -8.44 12.68
CA THR A 525 35.27 -8.76 13.93
C THR A 525 33.75 -8.68 13.81
N LEU A 526 33.21 -7.90 12.88
CA LEU A 526 31.76 -7.76 12.64
C LEU A 526 31.34 -8.43 11.33
N ASP A 527 31.70 -9.70 11.17
CA ASP A 527 31.27 -10.48 10.01
C ASP A 527 29.75 -10.75 10.03
N GLU A 528 29.21 -11.22 8.89
CA GLU A 528 27.78 -11.49 8.73
C GLU A 528 27.24 -12.46 9.79
N ALA A 529 28.04 -13.44 10.22
CA ALA A 529 27.68 -14.39 11.26
C ALA A 529 27.55 -13.70 12.64
N THR A 530 28.47 -12.80 12.97
CA THR A 530 28.46 -12.02 14.21
C THR A 530 27.27 -11.06 14.22
N LEU A 531 27.00 -10.36 13.12
CA LEU A 531 25.81 -9.50 12.99
C LEU A 531 24.51 -10.30 13.16
N LYS A 532 24.39 -11.47 12.50
CA LYS A 532 23.24 -12.37 12.70
C LYS A 532 23.06 -12.80 14.16
N ASN A 533 24.16 -13.10 14.84
CA ASN A 533 24.12 -13.48 16.26
C ASN A 533 23.67 -12.31 17.15
N ILE A 534 24.19 -11.11 16.91
CA ILE A 534 23.82 -9.91 17.66
C ILE A 534 22.34 -9.56 17.43
N VAL A 535 21.86 -9.55 16.19
CA VAL A 535 20.44 -9.28 15.89
C VAL A 535 19.53 -10.35 16.48
N SER A 536 19.92 -11.63 16.43
CA SER A 536 19.20 -12.72 17.10
C SER A 536 19.14 -12.51 18.63
N GLN A 537 20.23 -12.03 19.23
CA GLN A 537 20.25 -11.71 20.65
C GLN A 537 19.33 -10.52 20.98
N ALA A 538 19.34 -9.47 20.15
CA ALA A 538 18.43 -8.33 20.25
C ALA A 538 16.96 -8.78 20.16
N SER A 539 16.61 -9.61 19.17
CA SER A 539 15.26 -10.18 19.03
C SER A 539 14.84 -10.94 20.28
N LYS A 540 15.71 -11.80 20.83
CA LYS A 540 15.39 -12.55 22.06
C LYS A 540 15.21 -11.64 23.27
N ASN A 541 15.97 -10.56 23.37
CA ASN A 541 15.84 -9.56 24.43
C ASN A 541 14.46 -8.89 24.36
N VAL A 542 14.08 -8.42 23.17
CA VAL A 542 12.78 -7.79 22.89
C VAL A 542 11.63 -8.78 23.16
N ASP A 543 11.70 -10.00 22.61
CA ASP A 543 10.63 -11.00 22.74
C ASP A 543 10.41 -11.44 24.20
N ARG A 544 11.48 -11.55 24.99
CA ARG A 544 11.37 -11.86 26.42
C ARG A 544 10.65 -10.75 27.18
N ALA A 545 10.90 -9.49 26.82
CA ALA A 545 10.21 -8.35 27.40
C ALA A 545 8.71 -8.36 27.02
N ILE A 546 8.39 -8.65 25.75
CA ILE A 546 7.01 -8.90 25.27
C ILE A 546 6.30 -9.95 26.10
N GLN A 547 6.92 -11.11 26.28
CA GLN A 547 6.28 -12.20 27.00
C GLN A 547 6.07 -11.86 28.49
N LYS A 548 7.04 -11.21 29.12
CA LYS A 548 6.91 -10.77 30.52
C LYS A 548 5.73 -9.81 30.70
N THR A 549 5.56 -8.84 29.80
CA THR A 549 4.41 -7.92 29.84
C THR A 549 3.08 -8.69 29.71
N LYS A 550 2.98 -9.62 28.75
CA LYS A 550 1.78 -10.46 28.57
C LYS A 550 1.45 -11.28 29.83
N ASP A 551 2.46 -11.77 30.53
CA ASP A 551 2.27 -12.58 31.74
C ASP A 551 1.84 -11.75 32.95
N ASP A 552 2.42 -10.56 33.14
CA ASP A 552 2.04 -9.62 34.20
C ASP A 552 0.56 -9.17 34.04
N LEU A 553 0.14 -8.99 32.79
CA LEU A 553 -1.24 -8.69 32.41
C LEU A 553 -2.23 -9.80 32.76
N LYS A 554 -1.88 -11.05 32.47
CA LYS A 554 -2.71 -12.23 32.81
C LYS A 554 -2.89 -12.41 34.32
N ARG A 555 -1.92 -11.95 35.12
CA ARG A 555 -1.94 -12.10 36.60
C ARG A 555 -2.68 -10.99 37.33
N GLY A 556 -3.25 -10.00 36.63
CA GLY A 556 -4.10 -8.97 37.23
C GLY A 556 -3.37 -8.03 38.20
N VAL A 557 -2.04 -7.99 38.16
CA VAL A 557 -1.24 -6.96 38.85
C VAL A 557 -1.59 -5.61 38.20
N THR A 558 -2.02 -4.62 38.99
CA THR A 558 -2.69 -3.41 38.49
C THR A 558 -1.99 -2.10 38.80
N ASN A 559 -1.71 -1.32 37.75
CA ASN A 559 -2.05 0.11 37.60
C ASN A 559 -2.10 0.56 36.10
N PRO A 560 -3.29 0.49 35.48
CA PRO A 560 -3.98 1.19 34.38
C PRO A 560 -3.35 2.12 33.34
N TYR A 561 -2.03 2.07 33.16
CA TYR A 561 -1.42 1.98 31.82
C TYR A 561 -1.06 0.54 31.44
N ASP A 562 -1.23 -0.42 32.36
CA ASP A 562 -0.68 -1.78 32.27
C ASP A 562 -1.04 -2.59 31.05
N LEU A 563 -2.04 -2.16 30.29
CA LEU A 563 -2.08 -2.50 28.87
C LEU A 563 -2.18 -1.23 28.02
N LEU A 564 -3.10 -0.27 28.30
CA LEU A 564 -3.44 1.04 27.65
C LEU A 564 -3.04 1.31 26.20
N ARG A 565 -2.60 0.31 25.45
CA ARG A 565 -1.48 0.41 24.50
C ARG A 565 -0.64 -0.89 24.40
N HIS A 566 -1.18 -2.11 24.43
CA HIS A 566 -0.65 -3.13 23.50
C HIS A 566 -1.10 -2.62 22.12
N PHE A 567 -0.48 -1.52 21.71
CA PHE A 567 -0.71 -0.66 20.55
C PHE A 567 -2.00 0.14 20.50
N LYS A 568 -2.85 0.00 21.51
CA LYS A 568 -4.17 0.61 21.77
C LYS A 568 -5.20 0.34 20.70
N PHE A 569 -4.77 -0.23 19.57
CA PHE A 569 -5.36 -0.03 18.27
C PHE A 569 -4.66 -0.80 17.13
N ALA A 570 -3.61 -1.59 17.37
CA ALA A 570 -2.92 -2.23 16.25
C ALA A 570 -3.50 -3.60 15.95
N SER A 571 -3.88 -3.77 14.69
CA SER A 571 -3.67 -5.03 13.99
C SER A 571 -2.24 -5.53 14.19
N GLN A 572 -1.92 -6.74 13.74
CA GLN A 572 -0.58 -7.33 13.93
C GLN A 572 0.57 -6.43 13.43
N LYS A 573 0.30 -5.45 12.56
CA LYS A 573 1.33 -4.75 11.79
C LYS A 573 2.00 -3.55 12.47
N PRO A 574 1.32 -2.58 13.13
CA PRO A 574 2.01 -1.57 13.94
C PRO A 574 2.82 -2.19 15.10
N VAL A 575 2.40 -3.38 15.57
CA VAL A 575 3.16 -4.19 16.53
C VAL A 575 4.49 -4.64 15.94
N GLU A 576 4.43 -5.23 14.76
CA GLU A 576 5.58 -5.71 14.01
C GLU A 576 6.54 -4.57 13.66
N LEU A 577 6.02 -3.42 13.20
CA LEU A 577 6.83 -2.25 12.87
C LEU A 577 7.58 -1.72 14.10
N THR A 578 6.88 -1.59 15.23
CA THR A 578 7.52 -1.09 16.45
C THR A 578 8.50 -2.12 17.02
N ARG A 579 8.16 -3.42 16.98
CA ARG A 579 9.07 -4.52 17.36
C ARG A 579 10.34 -4.52 16.48
N ALA A 580 10.19 -4.35 15.17
CA ALA A 580 11.30 -4.32 14.24
C ALA A 580 12.26 -3.17 14.54
N ARG A 581 11.73 -1.98 14.85
CA ARG A 581 12.51 -0.83 15.32
C ARG A 581 13.29 -1.14 16.60
N GLU A 582 12.63 -1.71 17.61
CA GLU A 582 13.29 -2.04 18.88
C GLU A 582 14.43 -3.05 18.69
N ILE A 583 14.26 -4.01 17.79
CA ILE A 583 15.32 -4.97 17.45
C ILE A 583 16.48 -4.27 16.76
N TYR A 584 16.21 -3.34 15.84
CA TYR A 584 17.24 -2.55 15.17
C TYR A 584 18.05 -1.72 16.19
N GLU A 585 17.39 -0.95 17.05
CA GLU A 585 18.06 -0.11 18.05
C GLU A 585 18.87 -0.93 19.07
N GLU A 586 18.29 -2.03 19.60
CA GLU A 586 19.00 -2.93 20.50
C GLU A 586 20.17 -3.64 19.81
N SER A 587 20.09 -3.88 18.50
CA SER A 587 21.21 -4.41 17.73
C SER A 587 22.37 -3.43 17.68
N LEU A 588 22.11 -2.14 17.39
CA LEU A 588 23.16 -1.12 17.40
C LEU A 588 23.86 -1.02 18.76
N ARG A 589 23.10 -1.04 19.85
CA ARG A 589 23.63 -1.01 21.23
C ARG A 589 24.46 -2.26 21.58
N LEU A 590 24.05 -3.44 21.13
CA LEU A 590 24.80 -4.67 21.34
C LEU A 590 26.09 -4.71 20.52
N ILE A 591 26.10 -4.11 19.33
CA ILE A 591 27.32 -3.94 18.53
C ILE A 591 28.27 -2.96 19.23
N GLU A 592 27.76 -1.86 19.80
CA GLU A 592 28.56 -0.90 20.58
C GLU A 592 29.33 -1.61 21.69
N LYS A 593 28.58 -2.36 22.51
CA LYS A 593 29.16 -3.17 23.57
C LYS A 593 30.13 -4.26 23.06
N HIS A 594 29.87 -4.85 21.90
CA HIS A 594 30.74 -5.87 21.30
C HIS A 594 32.08 -5.28 20.87
N VAL A 595 32.06 -4.09 20.26
CA VAL A 595 33.25 -3.34 19.85
C VAL A 595 34.05 -2.89 21.07
N GLU A 596 33.38 -2.37 22.11
CA GLU A 596 34.04 -1.97 23.37
C GLU A 596 34.78 -3.13 24.06
N LEU A 597 34.22 -4.35 24.02
CA LEU A 597 34.78 -5.52 24.69
C LEU A 597 35.80 -6.30 23.85
N GLY A 598 35.80 -6.12 22.53
CA GLY A 598 36.57 -6.94 21.57
C GLY A 598 37.88 -6.31 21.09
N ILE A 599 38.15 -5.06 21.42
CA ILE A 599 39.27 -4.29 20.85
C ILE A 599 40.15 -3.72 21.95
N ASP A 600 41.34 -4.30 22.13
CA ASP A 600 42.40 -3.79 23.00
C ASP A 600 43.13 -2.63 22.26
N LEU A 601 42.50 -1.46 22.19
CA LEU A 601 43.09 -0.23 21.66
C LEU A 601 43.39 0.74 22.80
N ASN A 602 44.62 1.23 22.84
CA ASN A 602 45.00 2.29 23.76
C ASN A 602 44.22 3.57 23.40
N PRO A 603 43.44 4.18 24.32
CA PRO A 603 42.60 5.34 24.03
C PRO A 603 43.33 6.55 23.44
N ALA A 604 44.66 6.62 23.61
CA ALA A 604 45.52 7.66 23.06
C ALA A 604 45.76 7.54 21.53
N ASP A 605 45.57 6.35 20.96
CA ASP A 605 45.80 6.05 19.54
C ASP A 605 44.52 6.13 18.69
N MET A 606 43.36 6.35 19.32
CA MET A 606 42.10 6.63 18.62
C MET A 606 42.08 8.09 18.14
N PRO A 607 41.84 8.36 16.84
CA PRO A 607 41.56 9.71 16.37
C PRO A 607 40.38 10.29 17.15
N LYS A 608 40.52 11.52 17.66
CA LYS A 608 39.50 12.20 18.49
C LYS A 608 38.11 12.36 17.83
N ASN A 609 37.97 11.99 16.55
CA ASN A 609 36.75 12.10 15.74
C ASN A 609 36.17 10.73 15.29
N LEU A 610 36.66 9.58 15.79
CA LEU A 610 36.00 8.29 15.52
C LEU A 610 34.89 8.03 16.56
N SER A 611 33.62 8.03 16.12
CA SER A 611 32.49 7.52 16.92
C SER A 611 32.31 6.01 16.68
N PHE A 612 31.65 5.29 17.60
CA PHE A 612 31.38 3.85 17.47
C PHE A 612 30.72 3.52 16.12
N GLU A 613 29.83 4.38 15.66
CA GLU A 613 29.05 4.17 14.45
C GLU A 613 29.94 4.28 13.19
N SER A 614 31.16 4.85 13.27
CA SER A 614 32.15 4.89 12.17
C SER A 614 32.78 3.52 11.86
N VAL A 615 32.51 2.52 12.72
CA VAL A 615 32.88 1.12 12.55
C VAL A 615 31.88 0.35 11.67
N LEU A 616 30.61 0.78 11.66
CA LEU A 616 29.55 0.15 10.88
C LEU A 616 29.66 0.54 9.39
N GLN A 617 29.55 -0.44 8.50
CA GLN A 617 29.42 -0.20 7.05
C GLN A 617 27.95 -0.04 6.66
N VAL A 618 27.68 0.59 5.51
CA VAL A 618 26.34 0.60 4.87
C VAL A 618 25.76 -0.82 4.80
N SER A 619 26.59 -1.79 4.40
CA SER A 619 26.24 -3.22 4.33
C SER A 619 25.86 -3.81 5.69
N HIS A 620 26.55 -3.42 6.77
CA HIS A 620 26.22 -3.86 8.13
C HIS A 620 24.86 -3.31 8.57
N ILE A 621 24.60 -2.02 8.34
CA ILE A 621 23.30 -1.42 8.65
C ILE A 621 22.18 -2.04 7.82
N GLN A 622 22.40 -2.22 6.51
CA GLN A 622 21.43 -2.87 5.63
C GLN A 622 21.10 -4.28 6.13
N THR A 623 22.12 -5.04 6.51
CA THR A 623 21.97 -6.38 7.08
C THR A 623 21.20 -6.34 8.41
N ILE A 624 21.49 -5.39 9.30
CA ILE A 624 20.76 -5.22 10.57
C ILE A 624 19.30 -4.83 10.32
N MET A 625 19.03 -3.92 9.38
CA MET A 625 17.66 -3.52 8.98
C MET A 625 16.87 -4.70 8.41
N GLU A 626 17.47 -5.50 7.53
CA GLU A 626 16.87 -6.71 6.96
C GLU A 626 16.58 -7.76 8.03
N LEU A 627 17.56 -8.05 8.89
CA LEU A 627 17.42 -9.08 9.94
C LEU A 627 16.47 -8.67 11.07
N SER A 628 16.35 -7.37 11.35
CA SER A 628 15.41 -6.83 12.35
C SER A 628 13.98 -6.68 11.82
N GLY A 629 13.80 -6.66 10.50
CA GLY A 629 12.54 -6.31 9.84
C GLY A 629 12.28 -4.79 9.79
N CYS A 630 13.27 -3.97 10.15
CA CYS A 630 13.20 -2.50 10.21
C CYS A 630 13.42 -1.87 8.82
N MET A 631 12.94 -2.53 7.77
CA MET A 631 13.10 -2.07 6.40
C MET A 631 12.10 -0.95 6.12
N ASN A 632 12.59 0.20 5.63
CA ASN A 632 11.73 1.20 4.99
C ASN A 632 11.11 0.56 3.75
N GLY A 633 9.84 0.14 3.87
CA GLY A 633 9.01 -0.32 2.75
C GLY A 633 9.76 -1.17 1.73
N GLN A 634 10.12 -2.40 2.08
CA GLN A 634 10.42 -3.39 1.04
C GLN A 634 9.10 -3.70 0.33
N PHE A 635 8.76 -2.87 -0.65
CA PHE A 635 7.65 -3.09 -1.56
C PHE A 635 7.99 -4.28 -2.44
N LYS A 636 7.55 -5.47 -2.02
CA LYS A 636 7.59 -6.66 -2.87
C LYS A 636 6.66 -6.53 -4.09
N ASP A 637 5.72 -5.59 -4.08
CA ASP A 637 4.83 -5.32 -5.21
C ASP A 637 5.38 -4.17 -6.08
N SER A 638 5.78 -4.50 -7.30
CA SER A 638 6.35 -3.58 -8.29
C SER A 638 5.31 -2.72 -9.03
N CYS A 639 4.13 -2.49 -8.44
CA CYS A 639 2.95 -2.02 -9.17
C CYS A 639 2.60 -2.88 -10.40
N SER A 640 3.06 -4.13 -10.44
CA SER A 640 2.91 -5.06 -11.57
C SER A 640 1.44 -5.28 -11.94
N ASN A 641 0.53 -5.30 -10.96
CA ASN A 641 -0.90 -5.41 -11.23
C ASN A 641 -1.53 -4.06 -11.61
N MET A 642 -1.05 -3.45 -12.70
CA MET A 642 -1.61 -2.19 -13.23
C MET A 642 -3.11 -2.30 -13.59
N CYS A 643 -3.59 -3.51 -13.87
CA CYS A 643 -5.00 -3.80 -14.17
C CYS A 643 -5.90 -3.53 -12.97
N PHE A 644 -5.43 -3.94 -11.79
CA PHE A 644 -6.09 -3.65 -10.53
C PHE A 644 -5.93 -2.18 -10.19
N HIS A 645 -4.69 -1.66 -10.21
CA HIS A 645 -4.40 -0.28 -9.78
C HIS A 645 -5.04 0.81 -10.65
N SER A 646 -5.32 0.51 -11.93
CA SER A 646 -6.08 1.42 -12.82
C SER A 646 -7.57 1.49 -12.47
N LYS A 647 -8.14 0.48 -11.82
CA LYS A 647 -9.57 0.41 -11.49
C LYS A 647 -9.86 0.69 -10.02
N TYR A 648 -9.01 0.17 -9.15
CA TYR A 648 -9.19 0.14 -7.69
C TYR A 648 -7.91 0.55 -6.97
N ARG A 649 -8.07 1.20 -5.83
CA ARG A 649 -6.95 1.56 -4.96
C ARG A 649 -6.43 0.30 -4.26
N SER A 650 -5.12 0.20 -4.08
CA SER A 650 -4.56 -0.76 -3.11
C SER A 650 -5.04 -0.44 -1.70
N TYR A 651 -4.97 -1.38 -0.76
CA TYR A 651 -5.31 -1.10 0.64
C TYR A 651 -4.27 -0.20 1.31
N THR A 652 -3.01 -0.29 0.88
CA THR A 652 -1.89 0.48 1.44
C THR A 652 -1.75 1.88 0.83
N GLY A 653 -2.50 2.19 -0.23
CA GLY A 653 -2.33 3.42 -1.02
C GLY A 653 -1.18 3.35 -2.03
N GLN A 654 -0.39 2.27 -2.04
CA GLN A 654 0.70 2.06 -2.99
C GLN A 654 0.19 2.07 -4.43
N CYS A 655 1.03 2.59 -5.34
CA CYS A 655 0.74 2.70 -6.77
C CYS A 655 -0.42 3.66 -7.10
N ASN A 656 -0.77 4.57 -6.17
CA ASN A 656 -1.65 5.69 -6.51
C ASN A 656 -0.97 6.67 -7.49
N ASN A 657 0.33 6.88 -7.31
CA ASN A 657 1.19 7.62 -8.21
C ASN A 657 2.18 6.62 -8.84
N PHE A 658 2.26 6.56 -10.17
CA PHE A 658 3.11 5.58 -10.86
C PHE A 658 4.58 6.00 -10.92
N ASP A 659 4.87 7.30 -10.94
CA ASP A 659 6.23 7.85 -10.93
C ASP A 659 6.82 7.83 -9.51
N HIS A 660 5.95 7.95 -8.51
CA HIS A 660 6.28 7.88 -7.09
C HIS A 660 5.38 6.89 -6.34
N PRO A 661 5.56 5.56 -6.52
CA PRO A 661 4.68 4.52 -5.95
C PRO A 661 4.49 4.53 -4.44
N THR A 662 5.38 5.22 -3.72
CA THR A 662 5.45 5.29 -2.25
C THR A 662 4.78 6.53 -1.67
N TRP A 663 4.34 7.45 -2.52
CA TRP A 663 3.64 8.66 -2.11
C TRP A 663 2.19 8.37 -1.66
N GLY A 664 1.84 8.87 -0.48
CA GLY A 664 0.55 8.70 0.20
C GLY A 664 0.36 7.33 0.85
N VAL A 665 1.37 6.47 0.79
CA VAL A 665 1.31 5.08 1.26
C VAL A 665 1.33 5.01 2.78
N SER A 666 0.56 4.07 3.35
CA SER A 666 0.61 3.76 4.77
C SER A 666 2.02 3.34 5.22
N GLN A 667 2.37 3.64 6.47
CA GLN A 667 3.66 3.33 7.10
C GLN A 667 4.84 4.11 6.52
N MET A 668 4.57 5.31 6.01
CA MET A 668 5.58 6.27 5.54
C MET A 668 5.76 7.44 6.51
N PRO A 669 6.94 8.10 6.52
CA PRO A 669 7.12 9.31 7.30
C PRO A 669 6.17 10.40 6.82
N PHE A 670 5.69 11.22 7.76
CA PHE A 670 4.97 12.43 7.42
C PHE A 670 5.85 13.37 6.60
N HIS A 671 5.25 14.12 5.67
CA HIS A 671 5.91 15.23 5.01
C HIS A 671 6.13 16.39 6.01
N ARG A 672 7.16 17.20 5.81
CA ARG A 672 7.49 18.37 6.63
C ARG A 672 7.28 19.64 5.85
N LEU A 673 6.42 20.54 6.35
CA LEU A 673 6.26 21.87 5.77
C LEU A 673 7.42 22.79 6.16
N LEU A 674 7.94 22.63 7.38
CA LEU A 674 9.12 23.32 7.87
C LEU A 674 10.13 22.34 8.48
N PRO A 675 11.44 22.66 8.48
CA PRO A 675 12.44 21.85 9.17
C PRO A 675 12.10 21.67 10.65
N PRO A 676 12.27 20.47 11.23
CA PRO A 676 11.91 20.22 12.62
C PRO A 676 12.84 20.93 13.61
N MET A 677 12.28 21.35 14.75
CA MET A 677 13.03 21.96 15.86
C MET A 677 13.20 20.98 17.03
N TYR A 678 14.34 20.30 17.08
CA TYR A 678 14.77 19.50 18.23
C TYR A 678 15.77 20.26 19.10
N GLU A 679 15.72 20.03 20.40
CA GLU A 679 16.57 20.66 21.42
C GLU A 679 18.07 20.38 21.19
N ASN A 680 18.42 19.16 20.82
CA ASN A 680 19.78 18.77 20.43
C ASN A 680 20.00 18.82 18.90
N GLY A 681 19.02 19.31 18.15
CA GLY A 681 19.05 19.39 16.69
C GLY A 681 18.55 18.15 15.96
N PHE A 682 18.29 17.02 16.62
CA PHE A 682 17.96 15.78 15.90
C PHE A 682 16.87 14.89 16.49
N ASN A 683 16.77 14.76 17.81
CA ASN A 683 15.75 13.87 18.39
C ASN A 683 15.22 14.28 19.76
N THR A 684 15.89 15.15 20.52
CA THR A 684 15.43 15.54 21.85
C THR A 684 14.34 16.58 21.72
N PRO A 685 13.09 16.32 22.15
CA PRO A 685 12.00 17.29 22.06
C PRO A 685 12.33 18.61 22.75
N VAL A 686 11.79 19.71 22.23
CA VAL A 686 11.92 21.03 22.87
C VAL A 686 11.23 21.04 24.23
N GLY A 687 11.94 21.46 25.27
CA GLY A 687 11.47 21.48 26.65
C GLY A 687 11.75 20.18 27.40
N TRP A 688 12.71 19.38 26.92
CA TRP A 688 13.21 18.20 27.62
C TRP A 688 14.04 18.61 28.84
N ASP A 689 14.94 19.58 28.70
CA ASP A 689 15.55 20.26 29.84
C ASP A 689 14.63 21.40 30.33
N PRO A 690 14.07 21.31 31.54
CA PRO A 690 13.19 22.36 32.09
C PRO A 690 13.93 23.67 32.40
N ASN A 691 15.26 23.68 32.39
CA ASN A 691 16.08 24.87 32.63
C ASN A 691 16.56 25.55 31.35
N ARG A 692 16.45 24.87 30.20
CA ARG A 692 16.91 25.44 28.93
C ARG A 692 16.07 26.64 28.51
N LEU A 693 16.75 27.68 28.05
CA LEU A 693 16.16 28.90 27.54
C LEU A 693 16.03 28.84 26.01
N TYR A 694 14.89 29.31 25.51
CA TYR A 694 14.56 29.44 24.10
C TYR A 694 14.23 30.91 23.87
N TYR A 695 15.13 31.63 23.18
CA TYR A 695 15.03 33.08 23.04
C TYR A 695 14.95 33.82 24.39
N GLY A 696 15.70 33.35 25.40
CA GLY A 696 15.74 33.94 26.74
C GLY A 696 14.65 33.46 27.71
N PHE A 697 13.68 32.64 27.25
CA PHE A 697 12.57 32.18 28.07
C PHE A 697 12.51 30.65 28.20
N ARG A 698 12.08 30.15 29.36
CA ARG A 698 11.78 28.72 29.53
C ARG A 698 10.47 28.38 28.80
N LYS A 699 10.35 27.16 28.29
CA LYS A 699 9.06 26.70 27.76
C LYS A 699 8.06 26.54 28.91
N PRO A 700 6.82 27.05 28.77
CA PRO A 700 5.82 26.93 29.83
C PRO A 700 5.41 25.46 30.01
N ASN A 701 4.97 25.11 31.21
CA ASN A 701 4.40 23.79 31.46
C ASN A 701 3.09 23.63 30.66
N PRO A 702 2.92 22.58 29.83
CA PRO A 702 1.71 22.38 29.02
C PRO A 702 0.41 22.35 29.83
N ARG A 703 0.45 21.80 31.04
CA ARG A 703 -0.70 21.74 31.94
C ARG A 703 -1.05 23.12 32.50
N THR A 704 -0.06 23.95 32.82
CA THR A 704 -0.32 25.36 33.19
C THR A 704 -1.00 26.11 32.03
N VAL A 705 -0.50 25.96 30.80
CA VAL A 705 -1.12 26.58 29.62
C VAL A 705 -2.57 26.11 29.46
N SER A 706 -2.82 24.81 29.63
CA SER A 706 -4.18 24.25 29.59
C SER A 706 -5.11 24.87 30.63
N LEU A 707 -4.66 24.97 31.89
CA LEU A 707 -5.46 25.49 33.01
C LEU A 707 -5.80 26.98 32.85
N GLU A 708 -4.83 27.80 32.46
CA GLU A 708 -4.97 29.26 32.45
C GLU A 708 -5.61 29.79 31.15
N LEU A 709 -5.25 29.20 29.99
CA LEU A 709 -5.59 29.74 28.67
C LEU A 709 -6.61 28.91 27.89
N VAL A 710 -6.59 27.58 27.99
CA VAL A 710 -7.33 26.71 27.06
C VAL A 710 -8.63 26.17 27.64
N GLY A 711 -8.60 25.67 28.87
CA GLY A 711 -9.72 24.97 29.50
C GLY A 711 -10.82 25.93 29.97
N THR A 712 -12.07 25.63 29.61
CA THR A 712 -13.24 26.43 29.99
C THR A 712 -14.39 25.58 30.54
N PRO A 713 -15.09 26.04 31.59
CA PRO A 713 -16.35 25.44 32.03
C PRO A 713 -17.56 26.00 31.25
N VAL A 714 -17.41 27.11 30.52
CA VAL A 714 -18.49 27.80 29.80
C VAL A 714 -18.56 27.26 28.36
N ILE A 715 -19.78 26.99 27.90
CA ILE A 715 -20.04 26.42 26.57
C ILE A 715 -21.04 27.30 25.84
N THR A 716 -20.58 27.95 24.78
CA THR A 716 -21.44 28.71 23.86
C THR A 716 -21.81 27.83 22.66
N PRO A 717 -23.11 27.58 22.39
CA PRO A 717 -23.52 26.81 21.21
C PRO A 717 -23.36 27.63 19.92
N HIS A 718 -23.03 26.96 18.82
CA HIS A 718 -23.06 27.56 17.49
C HIS A 718 -24.49 27.55 16.94
N HIS A 719 -24.96 28.66 16.36
CA HIS A 719 -26.37 28.82 15.98
C HIS A 719 -26.74 28.26 14.60
N ARG A 720 -25.76 27.96 13.73
CA ARG A 720 -26.03 27.47 12.34
C ARG A 720 -25.63 26.04 12.06
N PHE A 721 -24.77 25.46 12.90
CA PHE A 721 -24.06 24.24 12.55
C PHE A 721 -24.29 23.20 13.64
N SER A 722 -24.47 21.96 13.23
CA SER A 722 -24.72 20.85 14.16
C SER A 722 -23.41 20.21 14.63
N ALA A 723 -23.51 19.42 15.70
CA ALA A 723 -22.40 18.62 16.21
C ALA A 723 -21.85 17.62 15.16
N MET A 724 -22.63 17.31 14.12
CA MET A 724 -22.16 16.49 12.99
C MET A 724 -20.95 17.10 12.26
N VAL A 725 -20.79 18.43 12.22
CA VAL A 725 -19.60 19.06 11.61
C VAL A 725 -18.32 18.64 12.32
N MET A 726 -18.34 18.64 13.66
CA MET A 726 -17.24 18.15 14.47
C MET A 726 -17.03 16.64 14.26
N GLN A 727 -18.12 15.88 14.29
CA GLN A 727 -18.05 14.42 14.19
C GLN A 727 -17.50 13.94 12.84
N TRP A 728 -17.88 14.59 11.74
CA TRP A 728 -17.33 14.33 10.40
C TRP A 728 -15.84 14.64 10.35
N GLY A 729 -15.40 15.75 10.94
CA GLY A 729 -13.98 16.11 11.01
C GLY A 729 -13.15 15.03 11.71
N GLN A 730 -13.63 14.48 12.84
CA GLN A 730 -12.98 13.36 13.51
C GLN A 730 -12.96 12.09 12.66
N PHE A 731 -14.10 11.75 12.02
CA PHE A 731 -14.21 10.57 11.17
C PHE A 731 -13.26 10.65 9.95
N LEU A 732 -13.13 11.83 9.35
CA LEU A 732 -12.22 12.13 8.25
C LEU A 732 -10.74 12.11 8.68
N ASP A 733 -10.39 12.70 9.84
CA ASP A 733 -9.02 12.63 10.38
C ASP A 733 -8.53 11.19 10.45
N HIS A 734 -9.42 10.29 10.86
CA HIS A 734 -9.11 8.87 11.02
C HIS A 734 -8.97 8.11 9.70
N ASP A 735 -9.28 8.75 8.56
CA ASP A 735 -9.05 8.22 7.22
C ASP A 735 -7.66 8.58 6.67
N ILE A 736 -7.04 9.65 7.18
CA ILE A 736 -5.85 10.26 6.58
C ILE A 736 -4.65 10.44 7.52
N THR A 737 -4.87 10.43 8.85
CA THR A 737 -3.77 10.48 9.83
C THR A 737 -3.87 9.45 10.95
N PHE A 738 -2.75 8.76 11.17
CA PHE A 738 -2.49 8.07 12.42
C PHE A 738 -0.99 7.91 12.69
N PHE A 739 -0.52 8.43 13.82
CA PHE A 739 0.85 8.22 14.28
C PHE A 739 0.99 6.95 15.11
N ALA A 740 2.02 6.15 14.80
CA ALA A 740 2.43 5.05 15.67
C ALA A 740 2.98 5.57 17.01
N THR A 741 2.74 4.82 18.08
CA THR A 741 3.18 5.18 19.44
C THR A 741 4.38 4.33 19.82
N ALA A 742 5.41 4.92 20.44
CA ALA A 742 6.57 4.16 20.89
C ALA A 742 6.18 3.15 21.98
N LEU A 743 6.83 1.98 22.00
CA LEU A 743 6.54 0.91 22.96
C LEU A 743 7.13 1.23 24.34
N ALA A 744 6.43 2.06 25.13
CA ALA A 744 6.95 2.54 26.41
C ALA A 744 7.08 1.50 27.55
N ARG A 745 7.00 0.20 27.25
CA ARG A 745 7.25 -0.86 28.23
C ARG A 745 8.39 -1.80 27.89
N GLN A 746 9.14 -1.56 26.81
CA GLN A 746 10.13 -2.52 26.33
C GLN A 746 11.35 -1.92 25.62
N THR A 747 11.73 -0.66 25.88
CA THR A 747 13.11 -0.31 25.58
C THR A 747 13.99 -1.10 26.56
N TYR A 748 14.56 -2.21 26.07
CA TYR A 748 15.65 -2.92 26.76
C TYR A 748 16.78 -1.93 27.10
N MET A 749 16.86 -0.82 26.34
CA MET A 749 17.85 0.24 26.47
C MET A 749 17.77 1.05 27.78
N THR A 750 16.59 1.33 28.37
CA THR A 750 16.49 2.22 29.54
C THR A 750 15.65 1.68 30.71
N GLY A 751 14.70 0.76 30.47
CA GLY A 751 13.87 0.16 31.53
C GLY A 751 12.85 1.09 32.19
N ALA A 752 12.60 2.28 31.63
CA ALA A 752 11.65 3.25 32.17
C ALA A 752 10.18 2.81 31.98
N ILE A 753 9.33 3.10 32.98
CA ILE A 753 7.88 2.89 32.91
C ILE A 753 7.22 4.25 33.14
N CYS A 754 6.58 4.81 32.12
CA CYS A 754 6.14 6.22 32.15
C CYS A 754 5.12 6.53 33.25
N ASN A 755 4.34 5.56 33.72
CA ASN A 755 3.45 5.75 34.88
C ASN A 755 4.17 5.69 36.25
N LYS A 756 5.45 5.34 36.31
CA LYS A 756 6.26 5.22 37.55
C LYS A 756 7.38 6.25 37.66
N THR A 757 7.63 7.01 36.61
CA THR A 757 8.61 8.10 36.60
C THR A 757 7.98 9.39 36.11
N CYS A 758 8.51 10.53 36.54
CA CYS A 758 8.23 11.82 35.90
C CYS A 758 9.52 12.49 35.44
N GLU A 759 10.61 11.72 35.39
CA GLU A 759 11.85 12.12 34.74
C GLU A 759 11.68 11.93 33.23
N ASN A 760 12.28 12.82 32.46
CA ASN A 760 12.31 12.70 31.01
C ASN A 760 13.37 11.65 30.65
N VAL A 761 12.91 10.50 30.16
CA VAL A 761 13.74 9.36 29.77
C VAL A 761 13.03 8.67 28.61
N ASP A 762 13.71 8.45 27.48
CA ASP A 762 13.04 7.90 26.30
C ASP A 762 12.44 6.50 26.61
N PRO A 763 11.17 6.23 26.23
CA PRO A 763 10.24 7.08 25.45
C PRO A 763 9.26 7.93 26.28
N CYS A 764 9.48 8.06 27.59
CA CYS A 764 8.68 8.87 28.51
C CYS A 764 9.02 10.37 28.41
N PHE A 765 8.01 11.17 28.08
CA PHE A 765 8.11 12.63 28.05
C PHE A 765 6.90 13.25 28.77
N ASN A 766 6.72 12.83 30.02
CA ASN A 766 5.57 13.14 30.85
C ASN A 766 5.40 14.64 31.12
N ILE A 767 4.16 15.05 31.42
CA ILE A 767 3.80 16.46 31.66
C ILE A 767 3.72 16.68 33.18
N PRO A 768 4.67 17.41 33.79
CA PRO A 768 4.66 17.63 35.23
C PRO A 768 3.39 18.38 35.69
N LEU A 769 2.83 18.03 36.84
CA LEU A 769 1.68 18.77 37.39
C LEU A 769 2.15 20.01 38.16
N PRO A 770 1.55 21.21 37.95
CA PRO A 770 1.79 22.39 38.79
C PRO A 770 1.49 22.12 40.29
N LEU A 771 2.14 22.84 41.21
CA LEU A 771 2.02 22.61 42.67
C LEU A 771 0.58 22.68 43.19
N ASN A 772 -0.23 23.60 42.65
CA ASN A 772 -1.61 23.82 43.05
C ASN A 772 -2.62 23.02 42.21
N ASP A 773 -2.16 22.13 41.32
CA ASP A 773 -3.05 21.37 40.45
C ASP A 773 -3.91 20.38 41.27
N PRO A 774 -5.25 20.39 41.11
CA PRO A 774 -6.14 19.45 41.79
C PRO A 774 -5.74 17.98 41.59
N LYS A 775 -5.21 17.61 40.42
CA LYS A 775 -4.81 16.24 40.08
C LYS A 775 -3.64 15.73 40.93
N ARG A 776 -2.84 16.61 41.54
CA ARG A 776 -1.77 16.19 42.47
C ARG A 776 -2.32 15.42 43.67
N ARG A 777 -3.57 15.68 44.08
CA ARG A 777 -4.19 14.98 45.21
C ARG A 777 -4.41 13.49 44.93
N GLU A 778 -4.61 13.12 43.67
CA GLU A 778 -4.82 11.74 43.22
C GLU A 778 -3.50 10.96 43.15
N GLN A 779 -2.36 11.66 43.03
CA GLN A 779 -1.02 11.09 42.85
C GLN A 779 -0.08 11.32 44.05
N ARG A 780 -0.62 11.50 45.28
CA ARG A 780 0.18 11.80 46.49
C ARG A 780 1.28 10.79 46.83
N HIS A 781 1.18 9.56 46.31
CA HIS A 781 2.16 8.51 46.52
C HIS A 781 3.40 8.63 45.61
N MET A 782 3.35 9.46 44.56
CA MET A 782 4.47 9.67 43.65
C MET A 782 5.36 10.81 44.15
N LYS A 783 6.69 10.62 44.09
CA LYS A 783 7.68 11.65 44.46
C LYS A 783 7.51 12.93 43.65
N PHE A 784 7.18 12.79 42.37
CA PHE A 784 6.81 13.88 41.47
C PHE A 784 5.54 13.48 40.73
N PRO A 785 4.42 14.19 40.88
CA PRO A 785 3.19 13.94 40.13
C PRO A 785 3.25 14.49 38.69
N CYS A 786 2.82 13.70 37.70
CA CYS A 786 2.75 14.10 36.29
C CYS A 786 1.59 13.41 35.55
N ILE A 787 1.15 14.02 34.44
CA ILE A 787 0.30 13.39 33.44
C ILE A 787 1.20 12.58 32.51
N GLU A 788 0.85 11.33 32.32
CA GLU A 788 1.64 10.41 31.50
C GLU A 788 1.57 10.74 30.01
N PHE A 789 2.74 10.71 29.36
CA PHE A 789 2.89 11.01 27.95
C PHE A 789 4.07 10.23 27.37
N GLU A 790 3.77 9.44 26.34
CA GLU A 790 4.75 8.68 25.57
C GLU A 790 4.99 9.35 24.22
N ARG A 791 6.26 9.34 23.79
CA ARG A 791 6.68 9.83 22.49
C ARG A 791 6.10 8.98 21.34
N SER A 792 5.88 9.60 20.19
CA SER A 792 5.47 8.88 18.98
C SER A 792 6.64 8.04 18.46
N ALA A 793 6.33 6.88 17.89
CA ALA A 793 7.32 6.08 17.20
C ALA A 793 7.84 6.87 15.99
N ALA A 794 9.11 6.68 15.67
CA ALA A 794 9.72 7.25 14.49
C ALA A 794 10.00 6.17 13.45
N ILE A 795 10.29 6.55 12.22
CA ILE A 795 10.74 5.63 11.18
C ILE A 795 12.14 5.11 11.52
N CYS A 796 12.44 3.87 11.14
CA CYS A 796 13.75 3.24 11.27
C CYS A 796 14.86 4.14 10.70
N GLY A 797 16.01 4.23 11.38
CA GLY A 797 17.15 5.02 10.92
C GLY A 797 16.98 6.55 10.96
N SER A 798 15.94 7.05 11.65
CA SER A 798 15.73 8.49 11.87
C SER A 798 15.95 8.88 13.34
N GLY A 799 16.49 10.07 13.58
CA GLY A 799 16.71 10.59 14.93
C GLY A 799 17.95 10.03 15.63
N GLU A 800 18.94 9.58 14.85
CA GLU A 800 20.22 9.02 15.33
C GLU A 800 21.38 9.70 14.58
N THR A 801 22.56 9.72 15.20
CA THR A 801 23.81 10.09 14.53
C THR A 801 24.23 8.94 13.61
N SER A 802 23.97 9.05 12.31
CA SER A 802 24.51 8.10 11.35
C SER A 802 25.81 8.64 10.76
N PRO A 803 26.99 8.11 11.15
CA PRO A 803 28.24 8.40 10.43
C PRO A 803 28.35 7.65 9.10
N ILE A 804 27.37 6.80 8.76
CA ILE A 804 27.25 6.19 7.44
C ILE A 804 26.59 7.13 6.45
N PHE A 805 25.60 7.91 6.87
CA PHE A 805 24.97 8.94 6.03
C PHE A 805 25.67 10.30 6.14
N GLN A 806 26.62 10.46 7.07
CA GLN A 806 27.25 11.74 7.44
C GLN A 806 26.27 12.90 7.67
N GLN A 807 25.01 12.57 7.87
CA GLN A 807 23.92 13.50 8.09
C GLN A 807 23.20 13.07 9.34
N ILE A 808 23.06 14.01 10.25
CA ILE A 808 22.11 13.93 11.34
C ILE A 808 20.73 13.87 10.70
N THR A 809 20.07 12.70 10.70
CA THR A 809 18.68 12.61 10.26
C THR A 809 17.79 12.98 11.42
N HIS A 810 16.89 13.94 11.21
CA HIS A 810 15.92 14.29 12.23
C HIS A 810 15.00 13.10 12.50
N ARG A 811 14.52 12.98 13.74
CA ARG A 811 13.54 11.97 14.12
C ARG A 811 12.23 12.22 13.35
N GLU A 812 11.84 11.29 12.49
CA GLU A 812 10.62 11.42 11.68
C GLU A 812 9.51 10.48 12.13
N GLN A 813 8.32 11.02 12.38
CA GLN A 813 7.16 10.24 12.80
C GLN A 813 6.49 9.58 11.59
N VAL A 814 5.85 8.43 11.83
CA VAL A 814 5.25 7.60 10.78
C VAL A 814 3.74 7.76 10.74
N ASN A 815 3.17 8.00 9.56
CA ASN A 815 1.74 7.81 9.31
C ASN A 815 1.48 6.34 8.99
N ILE A 816 0.75 5.61 9.82
CA ILE A 816 0.55 4.16 9.60
C ILE A 816 -0.72 3.81 8.82
N ILE A 817 -1.49 4.83 8.41
CA ILE A 817 -2.61 4.70 7.48
C ILE A 817 -2.33 5.47 6.19
N THR A 818 -3.15 5.28 5.15
CA THR A 818 -2.99 5.99 3.88
C THR A 818 -3.19 7.50 4.08
N SER A 819 -2.59 8.33 3.21
CA SER A 819 -2.82 9.79 3.25
C SER A 819 -4.01 10.22 2.39
N PHE A 820 -4.67 9.27 1.72
CA PHE A 820 -5.78 9.53 0.80
C PHE A 820 -7.12 9.50 1.53
N ILE A 821 -8.07 10.31 1.08
CA ILE A 821 -9.48 10.12 1.49
C ILE A 821 -10.03 8.96 0.67
N ASP A 822 -9.83 7.74 1.14
CA ASP A 822 -10.15 6.49 0.43
C ASP A 822 -10.99 5.51 1.26
N ALA A 823 -11.53 5.98 2.39
CA ALA A 823 -12.30 5.18 3.35
C ALA A 823 -11.49 4.03 3.98
N SER A 824 -10.17 4.17 4.10
CA SER A 824 -9.33 3.30 4.93
C SER A 824 -9.84 3.22 6.38
N ASN A 825 -10.53 4.24 6.89
CA ASN A 825 -11.19 4.16 8.20
C ASN A 825 -12.37 3.16 8.28
N VAL A 826 -12.89 2.72 7.13
CA VAL A 826 -13.89 1.64 6.99
C VAL A 826 -13.22 0.33 6.58
N TYR A 827 -12.23 0.37 5.68
CA TYR A 827 -11.68 -0.80 5.00
C TYR A 827 -10.30 -1.28 5.47
N GLY A 828 -9.63 -0.50 6.31
CA GLY A 828 -8.25 -0.74 6.72
C GLY A 828 -7.23 -0.17 5.74
N SER A 829 -5.98 -0.07 6.19
CA SER A 829 -4.85 0.43 5.39
C SER A 829 -3.90 -0.69 4.93
N THR A 830 -4.29 -1.94 5.12
CA THR A 830 -3.52 -3.11 4.70
C THR A 830 -4.45 -4.20 4.22
N GLU A 831 -3.93 -5.14 3.44
CA GLU A 831 -4.71 -6.29 2.98
C GLU A 831 -5.20 -7.16 4.15
N VAL A 832 -4.40 -7.32 5.21
CA VAL A 832 -4.78 -8.08 6.40
C VAL A 832 -5.98 -7.43 7.08
N ASP A 833 -5.93 -6.11 7.32
CA ASP A 833 -7.04 -5.38 7.94
C ASP A 833 -8.33 -5.54 7.11
N ALA A 834 -8.22 -5.41 5.78
CA ALA A 834 -9.35 -5.54 4.87
C ALA A 834 -9.96 -6.94 4.89
N LEU A 835 -9.13 -8.00 4.86
CA LEU A 835 -9.58 -9.38 4.92
C LEU A 835 -10.27 -9.71 6.25
N ASP A 836 -9.79 -9.14 7.36
CA ASP A 836 -10.37 -9.32 8.69
C ASP A 836 -11.74 -8.64 8.84
N LEU A 837 -12.07 -7.67 7.98
CA LEU A 837 -13.35 -6.95 7.98
C LEU A 837 -14.39 -7.54 7.02
N ARG A 838 -13.94 -8.34 6.04
CA ARG A 838 -14.80 -8.89 4.99
C ARG A 838 -15.54 -10.15 5.43
N ASP A 839 -16.74 -10.34 4.88
CA ASP A 839 -17.36 -11.66 4.85
C ASP A 839 -16.74 -12.46 3.71
N LEU A 840 -15.80 -13.33 4.07
CA LEU A 840 -15.12 -14.23 3.12
C LEU A 840 -15.85 -15.57 2.95
N PHE A 841 -17.00 -15.75 3.60
CA PHE A 841 -17.78 -16.99 3.52
C PHE A 841 -18.88 -16.91 2.46
N SER A 842 -19.45 -15.72 2.25
CA SER A 842 -20.34 -15.46 1.12
C SER A 842 -19.60 -14.87 -0.07
N ASP A 843 -20.08 -15.14 -1.28
CA ASP A 843 -19.56 -14.53 -2.51
C ASP A 843 -20.30 -13.22 -2.84
N HIS A 844 -20.73 -12.48 -1.80
CA HIS A 844 -21.60 -11.31 -1.95
C HIS A 844 -20.85 -9.97 -1.77
N GLY A 845 -19.55 -10.02 -1.49
CA GLY A 845 -18.73 -8.83 -1.33
C GLY A 845 -19.09 -7.95 -0.12
N LEU A 846 -19.63 -8.55 0.94
CA LEU A 846 -20.06 -7.84 2.15
C LEU A 846 -18.93 -7.65 3.17
N LEU A 847 -19.12 -6.70 4.08
CA LEU A 847 -18.39 -6.64 5.35
C LEU A 847 -19.09 -7.53 6.39
N ARG A 848 -18.32 -8.26 7.19
CA ARG A 848 -18.86 -9.21 8.18
C ARG A 848 -19.42 -8.50 9.42
N PHE A 849 -20.35 -9.15 10.11
CA PHE A 849 -20.88 -8.72 11.40
C PHE A 849 -21.08 -9.92 12.32
N ASP A 850 -21.02 -9.69 13.63
CA ASP A 850 -21.26 -10.75 14.63
C ASP A 850 -22.67 -10.68 15.24
N ILE A 851 -23.28 -9.49 15.32
CA ILE A 851 -24.60 -9.28 15.96
C ILE A 851 -25.47 -8.29 15.18
N VAL A 852 -26.78 -8.37 15.42
CA VAL A 852 -27.80 -7.45 14.88
C VAL A 852 -28.57 -6.76 16.01
N SER A 853 -29.10 -5.57 15.74
CA SER A 853 -29.98 -4.86 16.66
C SER A 853 -31.34 -5.56 16.79
N ALA A 854 -32.14 -5.14 17.78
CA ALA A 854 -33.55 -5.55 17.90
C ALA A 854 -34.37 -5.23 16.63
N SER A 855 -33.97 -4.21 15.87
CA SER A 855 -34.53 -3.82 14.57
C SER A 855 -33.88 -4.52 13.38
N GLN A 856 -33.16 -5.63 13.60
CA GLN A 856 -32.51 -6.45 12.56
C GLN A 856 -31.47 -5.71 11.70
N LYS A 857 -30.86 -4.64 12.23
CA LYS A 857 -29.75 -3.94 11.55
C LYS A 857 -28.41 -4.41 12.10
N PRO A 858 -27.42 -4.74 11.26
CA PRO A 858 -26.14 -5.28 11.74
C PRO A 858 -25.32 -4.22 12.48
N TYR A 859 -24.54 -4.65 13.47
CA TYR A 859 -23.45 -3.86 14.02
C TYR A 859 -22.13 -4.30 13.40
N MET A 860 -21.08 -3.48 13.58
CA MET A 860 -19.72 -3.90 13.25
C MET A 860 -19.35 -5.21 13.99
N PRO A 861 -18.39 -6.00 13.48
CA PRO A 861 -17.90 -7.18 14.17
C PRO A 861 -17.17 -6.79 15.47
N PHE A 862 -17.05 -7.71 16.41
CA PHE A 862 -16.22 -7.52 17.59
C PHE A 862 -14.77 -7.88 17.30
N GLU A 863 -13.88 -7.16 17.95
CA GLU A 863 -12.46 -7.49 18.00
C GLU A 863 -12.23 -8.80 18.79
N LYS A 864 -11.43 -9.72 18.23
CA LYS A 864 -11.22 -11.06 18.79
C LYS A 864 -9.84 -11.26 19.41
N ASP A 865 -8.80 -10.57 18.89
CA ASP A 865 -7.40 -10.97 19.09
C ASP A 865 -6.53 -9.91 19.77
N SER A 866 -6.90 -8.63 19.70
CA SER A 866 -6.03 -7.55 20.23
C SER A 866 -6.11 -7.34 21.74
N GLY A 867 -7.02 -8.02 22.44
CA GLY A 867 -7.27 -7.78 23.86
C GLY A 867 -7.82 -6.39 24.18
N MET A 868 -8.39 -5.68 23.17
CA MET A 868 -9.07 -4.39 23.33
C MET A 868 -10.22 -4.51 24.32
N ASP A 869 -10.08 -3.80 25.44
CA ASP A 869 -10.98 -3.89 26.56
C ASP A 869 -11.88 -2.67 26.68
N CYS A 870 -13.08 -2.76 26.11
CA CYS A 870 -14.17 -1.81 26.32
C CYS A 870 -15.01 -2.13 27.59
N ARG A 871 -14.56 -3.04 28.46
CA ARG A 871 -15.32 -3.45 29.67
C ARG A 871 -15.38 -2.31 30.68
N ARG A 872 -16.58 -2.09 31.22
CA ARG A 872 -16.83 -1.15 32.33
C ARG A 872 -16.39 -1.68 33.70
N ASN A 873 -16.32 -3.01 33.87
CA ASN A 873 -16.00 -3.66 35.14
C ASN A 873 -15.26 -4.97 34.88
N ARG A 874 -14.21 -5.28 35.65
CA ARG A 874 -13.48 -6.56 35.56
C ARG A 874 -14.30 -7.78 36.04
N SER A 875 -15.59 -7.58 36.29
CA SER A 875 -16.49 -8.68 36.60
C SER A 875 -16.61 -9.61 35.40
N VAL A 876 -16.54 -10.90 35.68
CA VAL A 876 -16.38 -12.00 34.73
C VAL A 876 -17.69 -12.28 33.97
N ASP A 877 -18.82 -11.73 34.43
CA ASP A 877 -20.13 -12.31 34.13
C ASP A 877 -20.73 -11.92 32.76
N ASN A 878 -20.32 -10.82 32.10
CA ASN A 878 -20.72 -10.55 30.70
C ASN A 878 -19.94 -9.40 29.98
N PRO A 879 -18.72 -9.62 29.47
CA PRO A 879 -17.92 -8.55 28.88
C PRO A 879 -18.28 -8.24 27.40
N ILE A 880 -18.75 -7.01 27.12
CA ILE A 880 -18.89 -6.49 25.76
C ILE A 880 -17.51 -6.00 25.27
N ARG A 881 -17.09 -6.49 24.10
CA ARG A 881 -15.81 -6.13 23.46
C ARG A 881 -15.95 -4.86 22.62
N CYS A 882 -14.81 -4.26 22.27
CA CYS A 882 -14.78 -3.17 21.30
C CYS A 882 -15.16 -3.67 19.90
N PHE A 883 -15.76 -2.80 19.09
CA PHE A 883 -16.01 -3.06 17.67
C PHE A 883 -14.71 -3.03 16.85
N LEU A 884 -14.66 -3.80 15.77
CA LEU A 884 -13.59 -3.81 14.79
C LEU A 884 -14.04 -3.02 13.55
N ALA A 885 -13.18 -2.14 13.06
CA ALA A 885 -13.38 -1.30 11.87
C ALA A 885 -12.02 -1.09 11.17
N GLY A 886 -12.03 -0.43 10.00
CA GLY A 886 -10.80 -0.09 9.25
C GLY A 886 -9.85 0.82 10.01
N ASP A 887 -10.38 1.77 10.78
CA ASP A 887 -9.64 2.51 11.79
C ASP A 887 -9.99 2.03 13.20
N PHE A 888 -8.94 1.80 13.95
CA PHE A 888 -8.99 1.25 15.29
C PHE A 888 -9.63 2.21 16.32
N ARG A 889 -9.63 3.53 16.07
CA ARG A 889 -10.22 4.54 16.97
C ARG A 889 -11.73 4.53 16.91
N ALA A 890 -12.36 3.66 16.13
CA ALA A 890 -13.81 3.58 16.00
C ALA A 890 -14.57 3.54 17.35
N ASN A 891 -13.94 3.04 18.42
CA ASN A 891 -14.53 2.97 19.77
C ASN A 891 -14.10 4.10 20.72
N GLU A 892 -13.33 5.09 20.25
CA GLU A 892 -12.80 6.18 21.08
C GLU A 892 -13.95 6.85 21.82
N GLN A 893 -15.03 7.22 21.12
CA GLN A 893 -16.28 7.70 21.70
C GLN A 893 -17.52 7.28 20.88
N LEU A 894 -18.69 7.24 21.52
CA LEU A 894 -19.91 6.64 20.96
C LEU A 894 -20.46 7.27 19.67
N GLY A 895 -20.35 8.58 19.50
CA GLY A 895 -20.70 9.27 18.26
C GLY A 895 -19.84 8.83 17.07
N LEU A 896 -18.54 8.61 17.29
CA LEU A 896 -17.63 8.05 16.29
C LEU A 896 -17.98 6.59 15.99
N THR A 897 -18.25 5.78 17.01
CA THR A 897 -18.71 4.38 16.81
C THR A 897 -20.00 4.30 16.01
N ALA A 898 -20.92 5.24 16.23
CA ALA A 898 -22.15 5.35 15.44
C ALA A 898 -21.87 5.69 13.97
N MET A 899 -20.89 6.57 13.69
CA MET A 899 -20.47 6.90 12.33
C MET A 899 -19.83 5.69 11.62
N HIS A 900 -18.89 4.99 12.23
CA HIS A 900 -18.31 3.78 11.62
C HIS A 900 -19.40 2.72 11.35
N THR A 901 -20.35 2.54 12.28
CA THR A 901 -21.48 1.60 12.08
C THR A 901 -22.38 2.04 10.92
N LEU A 902 -22.60 3.34 10.73
CA LEU A 902 -23.39 3.88 9.63
C LEU A 902 -22.74 3.57 8.27
N TRP A 903 -21.43 3.82 8.13
CA TRP A 903 -20.69 3.59 6.89
C TRP A 903 -20.47 2.11 6.59
N PHE A 904 -20.26 1.29 7.62
CA PHE A 904 -20.29 -0.18 7.51
C PHE A 904 -21.65 -0.67 6.94
N ARG A 905 -22.76 -0.15 7.46
CA ARG A 905 -24.11 -0.49 6.95
C ARG A 905 -24.32 -0.02 5.51
N GLU A 906 -23.79 1.15 5.17
CA GLU A 906 -23.92 1.69 3.82
C GLU A 906 -23.15 0.86 2.79
N HIS A 907 -21.96 0.35 3.13
CA HIS A 907 -21.27 -0.64 2.31
C HIS A 907 -22.18 -1.86 2.04
N ASN A 908 -22.67 -2.52 3.09
CA ASN A 908 -23.48 -3.73 2.92
C ASN A 908 -24.78 -3.46 2.14
N ARG A 909 -25.35 -2.26 2.26
CA ARG A 909 -26.53 -1.84 1.49
C ARG A 909 -26.21 -1.69 0.00
N ILE A 910 -25.09 -1.03 -0.35
CA ILE A 910 -24.68 -0.83 -1.74
C ILE A 910 -24.24 -2.16 -2.36
N ALA A 911 -23.45 -2.97 -1.65
CA ALA A 911 -23.01 -4.29 -2.12
C ALA A 911 -24.20 -5.20 -2.44
N ALA A 912 -25.21 -5.26 -1.57
CA ALA A 912 -26.44 -6.01 -1.83
C ALA A 912 -27.18 -5.51 -3.08
N LYS A 913 -27.22 -4.19 -3.31
CA LYS A 913 -27.84 -3.61 -4.51
C LYS A 913 -27.03 -3.89 -5.78
N LEU A 914 -25.71 -3.83 -5.71
CA LEU A 914 -24.84 -4.18 -6.84
C LEU A 914 -24.96 -5.66 -7.20
N LEU A 915 -25.07 -6.55 -6.20
CA LEU A 915 -25.32 -7.97 -6.40
C LEU A 915 -26.68 -8.21 -7.09
N GLU A 916 -27.75 -7.52 -6.65
CA GLU A 916 -29.07 -7.61 -7.28
C GLU A 916 -29.06 -7.15 -8.74
N MET A 917 -28.30 -6.09 -9.05
CA MET A 917 -28.22 -5.50 -10.39
C MET A 917 -27.27 -6.27 -11.32
N ASN A 918 -26.23 -6.90 -10.76
CA ASN A 918 -25.15 -7.55 -11.49
C ASN A 918 -24.93 -8.96 -10.93
N ALA A 919 -25.88 -9.86 -11.16
CA ALA A 919 -25.85 -11.22 -10.62
C ALA A 919 -24.64 -12.06 -11.08
N ASP A 920 -23.99 -11.66 -12.18
CA ASP A 920 -22.79 -12.32 -12.71
C ASP A 920 -21.49 -11.81 -12.08
N TRP A 921 -21.53 -10.79 -11.21
CA TRP A 921 -20.34 -10.30 -10.52
C TRP A 921 -20.01 -11.17 -9.32
N ASP A 922 -18.72 -11.51 -9.18
CA ASP A 922 -18.21 -12.18 -7.97
C ASP A 922 -18.13 -11.21 -6.78
N GLY A 923 -17.97 -11.77 -5.58
CA GLY A 923 -17.91 -11.01 -4.35
C GLY A 923 -16.71 -10.06 -4.27
N GLU A 924 -15.61 -10.35 -4.96
CA GLU A 924 -14.45 -9.44 -5.02
C GLU A 924 -14.80 -8.18 -5.80
N ARG A 925 -15.41 -8.32 -6.99
CA ARG A 925 -15.82 -7.17 -7.79
C ARG A 925 -16.87 -6.34 -7.06
N ILE A 926 -17.87 -6.97 -6.45
CA ILE A 926 -18.90 -6.26 -5.67
C ILE A 926 -18.27 -5.49 -4.52
N TYR A 927 -17.33 -6.10 -3.79
CA TYR A 927 -16.61 -5.45 -2.71
C TYR A 927 -15.82 -4.23 -3.20
N GLN A 928 -15.03 -4.37 -4.26
CA GLN A 928 -14.17 -3.28 -4.76
C GLN A 928 -14.97 -2.12 -5.36
N GLU A 929 -16.04 -2.41 -6.11
CA GLU A 929 -16.93 -1.36 -6.64
C GLU A 929 -17.67 -0.63 -5.52
N THR A 930 -18.14 -1.37 -4.50
CA THR A 930 -18.75 -0.76 -3.31
C THR A 930 -17.73 0.10 -2.56
N ARG A 931 -16.52 -0.39 -2.34
CA ARG A 931 -15.42 0.35 -1.70
C ARG A 931 -15.09 1.64 -2.45
N LYS A 932 -15.01 1.58 -3.78
CA LYS A 932 -14.79 2.74 -4.65
C LYS A 932 -15.91 3.79 -4.51
N ILE A 933 -17.17 3.37 -4.49
CA ILE A 933 -18.32 4.27 -4.30
C ILE A 933 -18.27 4.93 -2.92
N ILE A 934 -18.01 4.17 -1.86
CA ILE A 934 -17.93 4.69 -0.49
C ILE A 934 -16.81 5.73 -0.34
N GLY A 935 -15.62 5.46 -0.89
CA GLY A 935 -14.53 6.43 -0.92
C GLY A 935 -14.92 7.71 -1.68
N ALA A 936 -15.59 7.58 -2.83
CA ALA A 936 -16.09 8.74 -3.59
C ALA A 936 -17.15 9.54 -2.82
N MET A 937 -18.05 8.88 -2.08
CA MET A 937 -19.03 9.55 -1.23
C MET A 937 -18.36 10.37 -0.12
N MET A 938 -17.32 9.81 0.52
CA MET A 938 -16.56 10.53 1.56
C MET A 938 -15.80 11.73 0.99
N GLN A 939 -15.19 11.59 -0.18
CA GLN A 939 -14.57 12.71 -0.90
C GLN A 939 -15.60 13.80 -1.23
N HIS A 940 -16.74 13.42 -1.79
CA HIS A 940 -17.81 14.35 -2.15
C HIS A 940 -18.31 15.14 -0.94
N ILE A 941 -18.67 14.47 0.15
CA ILE A 941 -19.11 15.14 1.38
C ILE A 941 -18.01 16.08 1.91
N THR A 942 -16.75 15.65 1.85
CA THR A 942 -15.63 16.44 2.37
C THR A 942 -15.39 17.71 1.56
N TYR A 943 -15.27 17.60 0.24
CA TYR A 943 -14.91 18.73 -0.62
C TYR A 943 -16.09 19.65 -0.94
N GLU A 944 -17.30 19.11 -1.13
CA GLU A 944 -18.47 19.93 -1.52
C GLU A 944 -19.23 20.51 -0.33
N HIS A 945 -19.14 19.89 0.85
CA HIS A 945 -19.96 20.29 1.99
C HIS A 945 -19.14 20.65 3.21
N TRP A 946 -18.19 19.82 3.62
CA TRP A 946 -17.51 20.04 4.90
C TRP A 946 -16.41 21.12 4.83
N LEU A 947 -15.50 21.05 3.85
CA LEU A 947 -14.41 22.03 3.70
C LEU A 947 -14.90 23.47 3.50
N PRO A 948 -15.95 23.75 2.68
CA PRO A 948 -16.51 25.10 2.57
C PRO A 948 -17.03 25.66 3.91
N LEU A 949 -17.54 24.81 4.80
CA LEU A 949 -17.99 25.23 6.14
C LEU A 949 -16.82 25.55 7.07
N VAL A 950 -15.71 24.81 6.94
CA VAL A 950 -14.51 24.96 7.78
C VAL A 950 -13.64 26.13 7.35
N LEU A 951 -13.39 26.26 6.04
CA LEU A 951 -12.52 27.29 5.48
C LEU A 951 -13.26 28.60 5.18
N GLY A 952 -14.60 28.55 5.09
CA GLY A 952 -15.40 29.63 4.53
C GLY A 952 -15.28 29.72 3.00
N PRO A 953 -16.16 30.48 2.33
CA PRO A 953 -16.18 30.58 0.86
C PRO A 953 -14.88 31.14 0.30
N ASP A 954 -14.35 32.23 0.88
CA ASP A 954 -13.13 32.87 0.40
C ASP A 954 -11.89 32.00 0.63
N GLY A 955 -11.83 31.32 1.78
CA GLY A 955 -10.74 30.39 2.11
C GLY A 955 -10.75 29.16 1.21
N PHE A 956 -11.93 28.59 0.94
CA PHE A 956 -12.08 27.46 0.04
C PHE A 956 -11.67 27.84 -1.39
N GLU A 957 -12.17 28.95 -1.94
CA GLU A 957 -11.80 29.38 -3.30
C GLU A 957 -10.31 29.71 -3.43
N LYS A 958 -9.71 30.33 -2.40
CA LYS A 958 -8.30 30.71 -2.40
C LYS A 958 -7.35 29.50 -2.35
N TRP A 959 -7.63 28.52 -1.49
CA TRP A 959 -6.67 27.46 -1.16
C TRP A 959 -6.98 26.10 -1.79
N ILE A 960 -8.25 25.81 -2.08
CA ILE A 960 -8.70 24.53 -2.65
C ILE A 960 -9.19 24.76 -4.09
N GLY A 961 -10.17 25.64 -4.26
CA GLY A 961 -10.75 26.01 -5.55
C GLY A 961 -11.39 24.84 -6.31
N LYS A 962 -11.63 25.06 -7.60
CA LYS A 962 -12.16 24.01 -8.50
C LYS A 962 -11.07 22.99 -8.83
N TYR A 963 -11.45 21.71 -8.81
CA TYR A 963 -10.57 20.63 -9.25
C TYR A 963 -10.17 20.78 -10.72
N LYS A 964 -8.87 20.66 -11.02
CA LYS A 964 -8.29 20.86 -12.36
C LYS A 964 -7.82 19.56 -13.04
N GLY A 965 -8.09 18.42 -12.42
CA GLY A 965 -7.55 17.12 -12.83
C GLY A 965 -6.45 16.62 -11.90
N TYR A 966 -6.02 15.39 -12.12
CA TYR A 966 -4.94 14.76 -11.38
C TYR A 966 -3.58 15.30 -11.85
N ASP A 967 -2.73 15.70 -10.91
CA ASP A 967 -1.36 16.13 -11.16
C ASP A 967 -0.39 15.14 -10.49
N PRO A 968 0.40 14.36 -11.26
CA PRO A 968 1.33 13.38 -10.71
C PRO A 968 2.51 14.01 -9.95
N ASN A 969 2.73 15.32 -10.05
CA ASN A 969 3.82 16.00 -9.35
C ASN A 969 3.42 16.49 -7.94
N VAL A 970 2.14 16.38 -7.57
CA VAL A 970 1.68 16.76 -6.23
C VAL A 970 1.98 15.62 -5.26
N ASN A 971 2.77 15.91 -4.23
CA ASN A 971 3.02 14.97 -3.14
C ASN A 971 1.78 14.88 -2.22
N PRO A 972 1.08 13.74 -2.16
CA PRO A 972 -0.10 13.53 -1.33
C PRO A 972 0.23 13.09 0.10
N ASN A 973 1.51 12.96 0.47
CA ASN A 973 1.91 12.63 1.84
C ASN A 973 1.33 13.66 2.80
N MET A 974 0.70 13.18 3.88
CA MET A 974 0.19 14.09 4.88
C MET A 974 1.34 14.84 5.59
N ALA A 975 1.13 16.13 5.83
CA ALA A 975 2.07 16.95 6.59
C ALA A 975 2.03 16.62 8.09
N ASN A 976 3.19 16.57 8.73
CA ASN A 976 3.31 16.33 10.17
C ASN A 976 2.62 17.43 10.97
N GLU A 977 2.75 18.67 10.51
CA GLU A 977 2.10 19.87 11.05
C GLU A 977 0.57 19.76 11.03
N PHE A 978 0.02 19.21 9.94
CA PHE A 978 -1.41 19.02 9.79
C PHE A 978 -1.95 17.98 10.77
N ALA A 979 -1.33 16.79 10.80
CA ALA A 979 -1.71 15.68 11.68
C ALA A 979 -1.50 15.98 13.18
N THR A 980 -0.44 16.73 13.49
CA THR A 980 -0.02 16.97 14.87
C THR A 980 -0.70 18.18 15.50
N ALA A 981 -1.01 19.21 14.72
CA ALA A 981 -1.51 20.47 15.25
C ALA A 981 -2.71 21.02 14.46
N ALA A 982 -2.59 21.27 13.16
CA ALA A 982 -3.56 22.10 12.45
C ALA A 982 -4.97 21.48 12.42
N PHE A 983 -5.10 20.19 12.11
CA PHE A 983 -6.40 19.53 12.01
C PHE A 983 -7.06 19.29 13.38
N ARG A 984 -6.30 19.44 14.48
CA ARG A 984 -6.80 19.33 15.85
C ARG A 984 -7.60 20.54 16.31
N PHE A 985 -7.83 21.54 15.45
CA PHE A 985 -8.81 22.59 15.72
C PHE A 985 -10.19 22.01 16.05
N GLY A 986 -10.52 20.82 15.52
CA GLY A 986 -11.75 20.08 15.81
C GLY A 986 -12.00 19.85 17.31
N HIS A 987 -10.94 19.76 18.14
CA HIS A 987 -11.10 19.63 19.59
C HIS A 987 -11.82 20.83 20.23
N THR A 988 -11.73 22.02 19.62
CA THR A 988 -12.43 23.22 20.08
C THR A 988 -13.94 23.17 19.81
N LEU A 989 -14.39 22.26 18.95
CA LEU A 989 -15.77 22.11 18.50
C LEU A 989 -16.58 21.11 19.33
N ILE A 990 -15.91 20.36 20.22
CA ILE A 990 -16.48 19.24 20.95
C ILE A 990 -17.38 19.73 22.10
N ASN A 991 -18.60 19.20 22.13
CA ASN A 991 -19.54 19.38 23.24
C ASN A 991 -19.16 18.51 24.46
N PRO A 992 -19.47 18.95 25.70
CA PRO A 992 -19.16 18.19 26.92
C PRO A 992 -20.07 16.96 27.13
N LYS A 993 -21.12 16.82 26.32
CA LYS A 993 -22.05 15.69 26.37
C LYS A 993 -22.55 15.33 24.98
N LEU A 994 -22.92 14.07 24.81
CA LEU A 994 -23.64 13.55 23.64
C LEU A 994 -25.13 13.51 23.96
N GLU A 995 -25.92 14.31 23.24
CA GLU A 995 -27.37 14.22 23.29
C GLU A 995 -27.86 12.92 22.66
N ARG A 996 -28.96 12.38 23.18
CA ARG A 996 -29.58 11.15 22.66
C ARG A 996 -31.06 11.35 22.50
N LEU A 997 -31.52 11.33 21.26
CA LEU A 997 -32.87 11.76 20.91
C LEU A 997 -33.73 10.62 20.33
N GLY A 998 -34.96 10.53 20.80
CA GLY A 998 -35.97 9.62 20.30
C GLY A 998 -36.40 9.94 18.88
N LYS A 999 -37.33 9.15 18.35
CA LYS A 999 -37.93 9.38 17.03
C LYS A 999 -38.68 10.72 16.91
N ASP A 1000 -39.10 11.26 18.05
CA ASP A 1000 -39.78 12.54 18.24
C ASP A 1000 -38.80 13.70 18.50
N PHE A 1001 -37.49 13.44 18.41
CA PHE A 1001 -36.42 14.39 18.71
C PHE A 1001 -36.39 14.91 20.17
N ASN A 1002 -37.13 14.28 21.08
CA ASN A 1002 -37.01 14.51 22.52
C ASN A 1002 -35.92 13.62 23.13
N THR A 1003 -35.35 14.03 24.26
CA THR A 1003 -34.36 13.22 24.99
C THR A 1003 -34.96 11.86 25.37
N ILE A 1004 -34.25 10.77 25.07
CA ILE A 1004 -34.68 9.41 25.48
C ILE A 1004 -34.62 9.24 27.00
N SER A 1005 -35.31 8.22 27.54
CA SER A 1005 -35.35 7.93 28.98
C SER A 1005 -33.97 7.75 29.63
N SER A 1006 -32.99 7.24 28.87
CA SER A 1006 -31.60 7.09 29.34
C SER A 1006 -30.83 8.43 29.43
N GLY A 1007 -31.39 9.55 28.97
CA GLY A 1007 -30.79 10.88 29.06
C GLY A 1007 -29.56 11.10 28.15
N PRO A 1008 -28.96 12.31 28.13
CA PRO A 1008 -27.66 12.54 27.48
C PRO A 1008 -26.51 11.81 28.20
N ILE A 1009 -25.37 11.64 27.52
CA ILE A 1009 -24.16 11.02 28.07
C ILE A 1009 -23.08 12.08 28.23
N LEU A 1010 -22.49 12.23 29.43
CA LEU A 1010 -21.29 13.07 29.60
C LEU A 1010 -20.13 12.48 28.81
N LEU A 1011 -19.31 13.32 28.18
CA LEU A 1011 -18.30 12.86 27.23
C LEU A 1011 -17.31 11.88 27.88
N HIS A 1012 -16.87 12.12 29.11
CA HIS A 1012 -15.97 11.19 29.81
C HIS A 1012 -16.58 9.80 30.06
N GLU A 1013 -17.91 9.69 30.06
CA GLU A 1013 -18.63 8.41 30.18
C GLU A 1013 -18.87 7.72 28.82
N ALA A 1014 -18.75 8.46 27.71
CA ALA A 1014 -18.92 7.95 26.35
C ALA A 1014 -17.64 7.32 25.79
N PHE A 1015 -16.47 7.59 26.38
CA PHE A 1015 -15.22 7.02 25.90
C PHE A 1015 -15.16 5.51 26.11
N PHE A 1016 -14.82 4.76 25.06
CA PHE A 1016 -14.68 3.30 25.08
C PHE A 1016 -15.89 2.56 25.68
N ALA A 1017 -17.09 2.98 25.28
CA ALA A 1017 -18.36 2.60 25.91
C ALA A 1017 -19.39 1.86 25.01
N PRO A 1018 -18.99 0.92 24.12
CA PRO A 1018 -19.89 0.27 23.16
C PRO A 1018 -21.07 -0.46 23.84
N GLU A 1019 -20.95 -0.86 25.10
CA GLU A 1019 -22.03 -1.46 25.88
C GLU A 1019 -23.26 -0.55 25.97
N ARG A 1020 -23.05 0.77 26.06
CA ARG A 1020 -24.14 1.74 26.15
C ARG A 1020 -24.85 1.85 24.81
N MET A 1021 -24.14 1.76 23.68
CA MET A 1021 -24.78 1.73 22.37
C MET A 1021 -25.65 0.49 22.21
N LEU A 1022 -25.19 -0.68 22.68
CA LEU A 1022 -25.94 -1.93 22.57
C LEU A 1022 -27.14 -2.01 23.51
N SER A 1023 -27.03 -1.46 24.73
CA SER A 1023 -28.08 -1.55 25.75
C SER A 1023 -29.02 -0.34 25.81
N GLU A 1024 -28.62 0.82 25.29
CA GLU A 1024 -29.34 2.10 25.47
C GLU A 1024 -29.79 2.74 24.14
N GLY A 1025 -30.37 1.92 23.24
CA GLY A 1025 -31.12 2.40 22.07
C GLY A 1025 -30.40 2.38 20.71
N GLY A 1026 -29.19 1.83 20.61
CA GLY A 1026 -28.46 1.70 19.36
C GLY A 1026 -27.85 3.02 18.86
N ILE A 1027 -27.59 3.09 17.54
CA ILE A 1027 -26.98 4.27 16.92
C ILE A 1027 -27.97 5.41 16.65
N ASP A 1028 -29.25 5.11 16.43
CA ASP A 1028 -30.23 6.11 15.97
C ASP A 1028 -30.35 7.31 16.94
N PRO A 1029 -30.42 7.14 18.28
CA PRO A 1029 -30.49 8.28 19.19
C PRO A 1029 -29.23 9.14 19.19
N LEU A 1030 -28.05 8.53 19.01
CA LEU A 1030 -26.77 9.22 18.91
C LEU A 1030 -26.70 10.04 17.63
N LEU A 1031 -27.09 9.45 16.48
CA LEU A 1031 -27.10 10.16 15.20
C LEU A 1031 -28.08 11.33 15.22
N ARG A 1032 -29.31 11.15 15.73
CA ARG A 1032 -30.27 12.27 15.89
C ARG A 1032 -29.70 13.36 16.80
N GLY A 1033 -29.05 12.97 17.90
CA GLY A 1033 -28.35 13.89 18.78
C GLY A 1033 -27.29 14.71 18.05
N LEU A 1034 -26.46 14.09 17.22
CA LEU A 1034 -25.43 14.78 16.43
C LEU A 1034 -26.03 15.75 15.40
N PHE A 1035 -27.14 15.40 14.76
CA PHE A 1035 -27.81 16.25 13.78
C PHE A 1035 -28.56 17.43 14.42
N ALA A 1036 -29.25 17.20 15.53
CA ALA A 1036 -30.12 18.20 16.16
C ALA A 1036 -29.40 19.09 17.19
N SER A 1037 -28.25 18.66 17.71
CA SER A 1037 -27.50 19.47 18.68
C SER A 1037 -26.59 20.46 17.97
N PRO A 1038 -26.51 21.73 18.43
CA PRO A 1038 -25.50 22.65 17.94
C PRO A 1038 -24.10 22.17 18.32
N LEU A 1039 -23.09 22.40 17.48
CA LEU A 1039 -21.70 22.22 17.93
C LEU A 1039 -21.32 23.30 18.94
N LYS A 1040 -20.23 23.07 19.69
CA LYS A 1040 -19.63 24.12 20.51
C LYS A 1040 -18.96 25.17 19.61
N LYS A 1041 -19.22 26.45 19.87
CA LYS A 1041 -18.58 27.55 19.14
C LYS A 1041 -17.07 27.63 19.50
N PRO A 1042 -16.16 27.75 18.52
CA PRO A 1042 -14.73 27.89 18.76
C PRO A 1042 -14.36 29.34 19.10
N LEU A 1043 -14.83 29.85 20.23
CA LEU A 1043 -14.44 31.18 20.71
C LEU A 1043 -13.03 31.12 21.29
N SER A 1044 -12.24 32.16 21.05
CA SER A 1044 -10.87 32.30 21.56
C SER A 1044 -10.80 32.08 23.08
N HIS A 1045 -11.62 32.77 23.88
CA HIS A 1045 -11.66 32.59 25.34
C HIS A 1045 -12.37 31.31 25.86
N GLN A 1046 -12.90 30.47 24.96
CA GLN A 1046 -13.57 29.20 25.29
C GLN A 1046 -13.04 28.07 24.39
N LEU A 1047 -11.75 27.72 24.45
CA LEU A 1047 -11.19 26.71 23.53
C LEU A 1047 -11.71 25.29 23.81
N LEU A 1048 -11.25 24.63 24.88
CA LEU A 1048 -11.61 23.23 25.18
C LEU A 1048 -12.44 23.13 26.47
N ASN A 1049 -13.47 22.29 26.43
CA ASN A 1049 -14.32 22.06 27.59
C ASN A 1049 -13.62 21.20 28.67
N LYS A 1050 -14.07 21.28 29.93
CA LYS A 1050 -13.47 20.56 31.07
C LYS A 1050 -13.56 19.03 30.99
N GLU A 1051 -14.44 18.45 30.16
CA GLU A 1051 -14.46 16.99 29.95
C GLU A 1051 -13.21 16.51 29.20
N LEU A 1052 -12.63 17.36 28.36
CA LEU A 1052 -11.40 17.08 27.61
C LEU A 1052 -10.12 17.50 28.35
N THR A 1053 -10.16 18.57 29.16
CA THR A 1053 -8.96 19.04 29.87
C THR A 1053 -8.80 18.43 31.26
N GLU A 1054 -9.86 17.90 31.87
CA GLU A 1054 -9.81 17.34 33.23
C GLU A 1054 -10.19 15.87 33.31
N LYS A 1055 -11.03 15.36 32.39
CA LYS A 1055 -11.65 14.03 32.50
C LYS A 1055 -11.39 13.13 31.29
N LEU A 1056 -10.43 13.47 30.42
CA LEU A 1056 -10.15 12.69 29.23
C LEU A 1056 -9.78 11.26 29.61
N PHE A 1057 -10.50 10.30 29.04
CA PHE A 1057 -10.33 8.86 29.28
C PHE A 1057 -10.38 8.43 30.75
N HIS A 1058 -11.08 9.18 31.61
CA HIS A 1058 -11.23 8.85 33.04
C HIS A 1058 -11.74 7.41 33.29
N ARG A 1059 -12.57 6.86 32.39
CA ARG A 1059 -13.02 5.46 32.46
C ARG A 1059 -11.90 4.42 32.30
N SER A 1060 -10.80 4.80 31.64
CA SER A 1060 -9.76 3.88 31.18
C SER A 1060 -8.38 4.15 31.83
N THR A 1061 -8.23 5.27 32.54
CA THR A 1061 -6.96 5.71 33.15
C THR A 1061 -7.14 6.00 34.64
N ASN A 1062 -6.15 5.70 35.48
CA ASN A 1062 -6.23 6.05 36.92
C ASN A 1062 -6.24 7.54 37.20
N VAL A 1063 -5.54 8.30 36.36
CA VAL A 1063 -5.47 9.75 36.44
C VAL A 1063 -5.92 10.25 35.10
N ALA A 1064 -7.05 10.95 35.10
CA ALA A 1064 -7.62 11.46 33.86
C ALA A 1064 -6.62 12.37 33.15
N LEU A 1065 -6.57 12.24 31.82
CA LEU A 1065 -5.65 12.98 30.97
C LEU A 1065 -6.17 14.40 30.69
N ASP A 1066 -5.35 15.19 30.01
CA ASP A 1066 -5.66 16.55 29.56
C ASP A 1066 -5.32 16.68 28.06
N LEU A 1067 -6.35 16.74 27.21
CA LEU A 1067 -6.17 16.78 25.76
C LEU A 1067 -5.41 18.03 25.29
N ALA A 1068 -5.62 19.18 25.93
CA ALA A 1068 -4.94 20.42 25.57
C ALA A 1068 -3.43 20.33 25.89
N ALA A 1069 -3.10 19.89 27.10
CA ALA A 1069 -1.72 19.70 27.52
C ALA A 1069 -1.01 18.66 26.63
N MET A 1070 -1.70 17.56 26.27
CA MET A 1070 -1.17 16.53 25.37
C MET A 1070 -0.94 17.05 23.95
N ASN A 1071 -1.80 17.91 23.40
CA ASN A 1071 -1.58 18.50 22.07
C ASN A 1071 -0.31 19.37 22.05
N ILE A 1072 -0.12 20.21 23.07
CA ILE A 1072 1.09 21.04 23.21
C ILE A 1072 2.34 20.15 23.33
N GLN A 1073 2.28 19.12 24.18
CA GLN A 1073 3.39 18.19 24.38
C GLN A 1073 3.69 17.36 23.12
N ARG A 1074 2.68 16.97 22.36
CA ARG A 1074 2.83 16.28 21.06
C ARG A 1074 3.47 17.16 20.00
N GLY A 1075 3.13 18.45 19.94
CA GLY A 1075 3.82 19.40 19.07
C GLY A 1075 5.32 19.51 19.38
N ARG A 1076 5.70 19.44 20.67
CA ARG A 1076 7.12 19.40 21.08
C ARG A 1076 7.80 18.08 20.71
N ASP A 1077 7.14 16.95 20.96
CA ASP A 1077 7.63 15.61 20.63
C ASP A 1077 7.94 15.45 19.13
N HIS A 1078 7.02 15.95 18.28
CA HIS A 1078 7.17 15.94 16.83
C HIS A 1078 8.03 17.09 16.30
N ALA A 1079 8.64 17.89 17.18
CA ALA A 1079 9.53 18.99 16.82
C ALA A 1079 8.91 20.01 15.84
N LEU A 1080 7.65 20.37 16.05
CA LEU A 1080 7.04 21.44 15.26
C LEU A 1080 7.72 22.78 15.55
N GLN A 1081 7.84 23.61 14.51
CA GLN A 1081 8.31 24.98 14.64
C GLN A 1081 7.38 25.86 15.50
N GLY A 1082 7.86 27.04 15.89
CA GLY A 1082 7.07 28.03 16.61
C GLY A 1082 6.00 28.72 15.75
N TYR A 1083 5.01 29.33 16.39
CA TYR A 1083 3.92 30.06 15.74
C TYR A 1083 4.40 31.09 14.68
N LEU A 1084 5.43 31.86 15.01
CA LEU A 1084 5.95 32.90 14.11
C LEU A 1084 6.55 32.33 12.81
N GLU A 1085 7.14 31.14 12.86
CA GLU A 1085 7.68 30.49 11.65
C GLU A 1085 6.57 30.03 10.71
N TYR A 1086 5.48 29.50 11.25
CA TYR A 1086 4.32 29.15 10.41
C TYR A 1086 3.60 30.38 9.86
N ARG A 1087 3.58 31.51 10.58
CA ARG A 1087 3.10 32.77 10.00
C ARG A 1087 3.95 33.21 8.83
N ARG A 1088 5.29 33.12 8.93
CA ARG A 1088 6.20 33.38 7.79
C ARG A 1088 5.91 32.45 6.63
N PHE A 1089 5.79 31.15 6.89
CA PHE A 1089 5.48 30.14 5.88
C PHE A 1089 4.16 30.45 5.15
N CYS A 1090 3.12 30.83 5.89
CA CYS A 1090 1.81 31.19 5.35
C CYS A 1090 1.74 32.62 4.76
N ASN A 1091 2.87 33.33 4.67
CA ASN A 1091 2.95 34.73 4.22
C ASN A 1091 2.00 35.67 4.99
N LEU A 1092 1.95 35.51 6.30
CA LEU A 1092 1.21 36.36 7.23
C LEU A 1092 2.16 37.36 7.92
N SER A 1093 1.62 38.44 8.47
CA SER A 1093 2.39 39.38 9.30
C SER A 1093 3.06 38.67 10.47
N VAL A 1094 4.30 39.04 10.81
CA VAL A 1094 5.05 38.43 11.91
C VAL A 1094 5.22 39.48 13.01
N PRO A 1095 4.55 39.34 14.16
CA PRO A 1095 4.73 40.28 15.26
C PRO A 1095 6.11 40.09 15.89
N ASP A 1096 6.82 41.21 16.09
CA ASP A 1096 8.14 41.30 16.74
C ASP A 1096 8.06 41.93 18.15
N SER A 1097 6.87 42.36 18.57
CA SER A 1097 6.57 42.92 19.88
C SER A 1097 5.22 42.41 20.41
N TRP A 1098 5.02 42.54 21.71
CA TRP A 1098 3.75 42.18 22.35
C TRP A 1098 2.58 42.99 21.81
N GLU A 1099 2.78 44.30 21.62
CA GLU A 1099 1.76 45.22 21.10
C GLU A 1099 1.30 44.82 19.70
N LYS A 1100 2.22 44.38 18.84
CA LYS A 1100 1.85 43.88 17.50
C LYS A 1100 1.16 42.52 17.56
N LEU A 1101 1.57 41.64 18.47
CA LEU A 1101 0.93 40.33 18.65
C LEU A 1101 -0.49 40.46 19.21
N GLN A 1102 -0.74 41.45 20.07
CA GLN A 1102 -2.09 41.76 20.56
C GLN A 1102 -3.09 42.06 19.44
N LEU A 1103 -2.63 42.65 18.33
CA LEU A 1103 -3.47 42.92 17.16
C LEU A 1103 -3.98 41.65 16.47
N ASP A 1104 -3.34 40.50 16.69
CA ASP A 1104 -3.80 39.21 16.16
C ASP A 1104 -4.96 38.61 16.98
N PHE A 1105 -5.27 39.16 18.16
CA PHE A 1105 -6.34 38.66 19.03
C PHE A 1105 -7.51 39.65 19.06
N GLU A 1106 -8.67 39.23 18.58
CA GLU A 1106 -9.90 40.04 18.67
C GLU A 1106 -10.42 40.16 20.11
N ASP A 1107 -10.02 39.24 21.00
CA ASP A 1107 -10.58 39.10 22.34
C ASP A 1107 -9.62 39.61 23.43
N GLN A 1108 -10.02 40.73 24.06
CA GLN A 1108 -9.27 41.38 25.14
C GLN A 1108 -9.10 40.48 26.38
N THR A 1109 -9.99 39.51 26.60
CA THR A 1109 -9.86 38.59 27.74
C THR A 1109 -8.66 37.65 27.57
N ILE A 1110 -8.36 37.22 26.33
CA ILE A 1110 -7.14 36.44 26.06
C ILE A 1110 -5.90 37.31 26.27
N ILE A 1111 -5.93 38.52 25.72
CA ILE A 1111 -4.80 39.45 25.84
C ILE A 1111 -4.45 39.70 27.32
N SER A 1112 -5.46 39.78 28.20
CA SER A 1112 -5.23 39.97 29.64
C SER A 1112 -4.65 38.75 30.38
N LYS A 1113 -4.78 37.55 29.79
CA LYS A 1113 -4.30 36.29 30.39
C LYS A 1113 -2.90 35.89 29.95
N LEU A 1114 -2.52 36.29 28.74
CA LEU A 1114 -1.18 36.10 28.18
C LEU A 1114 -0.21 37.12 28.80
#